data_AF-A0A9E1PBD7-F1
#
_entry.id   AF-A0A9E1PBD7-F1
#
_cell.length_a   1.000
_cell.length_b   1.000
_cell.length_c   1.000
_cell.angle_alpha   90.00
_cell.angle_beta   90.00
_cell.angle_gamma   90.00
#
_symmetry.space_group_name_H-M   'P 1'
#
loop_
_entity.id
_entity.type
_entity.pdbx_description
1 polymer ?
#
loop_
_entity_poly.entity_id
_entity_poly.type
_entity_poly.pdbx_seq_one_letter_code
_entity_poly.pdbx_strand_id
1 'polypeptide(L)'
;MFLTTVLLITSNFLGDRPIPQTPEELKTTVETAFANADIEIAAIIAVPDDERTFENTVGALDDMMVRLDGASNMPAFMAYVHSDADIREAALGAARLWSNWSIDFATNVDLYNAIKTYADTNPELSGEKARMLEHTMRDYRRSGMSLSEEDREKLKTIQKKLGTLTIEFDTNIREDKTIVPIPLGDLEGVPQDVIDGIDVVDENYQVTLDYPTFGPILDYCSVAETRKNVRFAYSKRAGLENVEILERIIKLRDEASDLLGYATTADYETETKMSKNAATVAEFYEKLRPVVRKKAEKDWAELLAAKREDLGDPTADFYPYDFSYYYEKIKNDKYAVDSQKVQEYLPLQNVMDGLFEITQNLYGIKYREVTDQANERGTPLWHDDVRLFEVWDTSTDKQLGEFYIDLHPRDNKYSHAAQWGLVQHKVWADGTVQLPIAALVCNFTKPTADKPSLMTHDEAETFFHEFGHCLHTLLSEAEIAGFAGTSVERDFVEAPSQMFEEWVWTPETLSLFAKHYETGEPMPSELIEGMIAAKNLQSGIKTEGQIFLGMVDQAYHTDEDGVVDTTQVGYDVHDLTRMYPHTPGSHFQGSFGHLTGYQAGYYGYMWSLVYAQDMFQRFQELGMLSPEAGAYYRDKILSKGGTEDSLDLVRAYLGREPSMDAFLESLGLEAETRVAIDVPGEEVFDAPEQSESGLEWWVIQRVEGDVTPRKTDIVKVHYSGWLEDGTMFDSSVDRGQPATFPLNRVIPGWTEGVSKMCVGEKRKFRIPAPLAYGSRGRPSIPPDSTLIFDVELLDIIDYAKVPPMEQLPGDSVTGEAATSESGLSWYDMTEGNGPQPAGASSTVEVHYTGWLNDGTKFDSSVDRGQTISFPLNGVIAGWTEGVGSMKVGGKRKLIIPSNLGYGPNGMPPVIPGGATLVFDVELVSVTD
;
A
#
# COMPACT_ATOMS: atom_id res chain seq x y z
N MET A 1 30.48 31.32 13.38
CA MET A 1 31.24 31.64 12.14
C MET A 1 31.31 30.45 11.18
N PHE A 2 31.33 29.20 11.66
CA PHE A 2 31.19 27.99 10.83
C PHE A 2 29.77 27.77 10.23
N LEU A 3 28.70 28.24 10.87
CA LEU A 3 27.33 28.15 10.32
C LEU A 3 27.10 29.01 9.06
N THR A 4 27.90 30.06 8.82
CA THR A 4 27.63 31.01 7.73
C THR A 4 28.23 30.55 6.39
N THR A 5 29.14 29.58 6.40
CA THR A 5 29.75 29.04 5.17
C THR A 5 28.97 27.85 4.61
N VAL A 6 28.22 27.11 5.44
CA VAL A 6 27.30 26.05 5.00
C VAL A 6 26.06 26.65 4.30
N LEU A 7 25.57 27.80 4.78
CA LEU A 7 24.44 28.53 4.20
C LEU A 7 24.71 29.17 2.82
N LEU A 8 25.96 29.22 2.36
CA LEU A 8 26.32 29.76 1.04
C LEU A 8 26.45 28.70 -0.05
N ILE A 9 26.33 27.41 0.31
CA ILE A 9 26.30 26.29 -0.66
C ILE A 9 24.85 25.82 -0.90
N THR A 10 23.91 26.17 -0.03
CA THR A 10 22.50 25.73 -0.11
C THR A 10 21.62 26.53 -1.08
N SER A 11 22.08 27.67 -1.61
CA SER A 11 21.20 28.55 -2.40
C SER A 11 21.16 28.28 -3.91
N ASN A 12 21.95 27.34 -4.44
CA ASN A 12 22.04 27.10 -5.90
C ASN A 12 21.58 25.70 -6.36
N PHE A 13 21.10 24.82 -5.47
CA PHE A 13 20.73 23.43 -5.82
C PHE A 13 19.24 23.21 -6.15
N LEU A 14 18.42 24.27 -6.06
CA LEU A 14 16.97 24.17 -6.22
C LEU A 14 16.49 24.43 -7.67
N GLY A 15 17.37 24.75 -8.62
CA GLY A 15 16.97 25.22 -9.95
C GLY A 15 17.64 24.56 -11.16
N ASP A 16 18.95 24.31 -11.13
CA ASP A 16 19.70 23.83 -12.31
C ASP A 16 20.36 22.49 -11.99
N ARG A 17 19.86 21.40 -12.59
CA ARG A 17 20.39 20.05 -12.40
C ARG A 17 20.75 19.45 -13.76
N PRO A 18 21.85 19.91 -14.37
CA PRO A 18 22.20 19.50 -15.73
C PRO A 18 22.55 18.01 -15.76
N ILE A 19 22.13 17.34 -16.82
CA ILE A 19 22.74 16.07 -17.22
C ILE A 19 24.25 16.33 -17.34
N PRO A 20 25.11 15.55 -16.67
CA PRO A 20 26.56 15.71 -16.80
C PRO A 20 26.99 15.64 -18.26
N GLN A 21 27.74 16.63 -18.74
CA GLN A 21 28.14 16.72 -20.14
C GLN A 21 29.47 15.98 -20.41
N THR A 22 30.20 15.64 -19.35
CA THR A 22 31.46 14.90 -19.45
C THR A 22 31.60 13.84 -18.35
N PRO A 23 32.37 12.76 -18.58
CA PRO A 23 32.66 11.75 -17.56
C PRO A 23 33.28 12.32 -16.27
N GLU A 24 34.16 13.33 -16.40
CA GLU A 24 34.84 13.95 -15.25
C GLU A 24 33.88 14.81 -14.41
N GLU A 25 32.98 15.55 -15.07
CA GLU A 25 31.92 16.31 -14.39
C GLU A 25 30.97 15.37 -13.63
N LEU A 26 30.55 14.28 -14.27
CA LEU A 26 29.71 13.25 -13.67
C LEU A 26 30.35 12.72 -12.38
N LYS A 27 31.60 12.25 -12.51
CA LYS A 27 32.35 11.68 -11.41
C LYS A 27 32.53 12.69 -10.27
N THR A 28 32.97 13.91 -10.57
CA THR A 28 33.22 14.95 -9.57
C THR A 28 31.94 15.34 -8.83
N THR A 29 30.82 15.45 -9.54
CA THR A 29 29.52 15.80 -8.97
C THR A 29 29.09 14.73 -7.96
N VAL A 30 29.15 13.47 -8.37
CA VAL A 30 28.73 12.34 -7.53
C VAL A 30 29.67 12.20 -6.32
N GLU A 31 30.99 12.20 -6.51
CA GLU A 31 31.96 12.09 -5.41
C GLU A 31 31.79 13.22 -4.38
N THR A 32 31.52 14.45 -4.85
CA THR A 32 31.25 15.59 -3.98
C THR A 32 29.95 15.41 -3.19
N ALA A 33 28.90 14.88 -3.81
CA ALA A 33 27.62 14.63 -3.15
C ALA A 33 27.76 13.63 -1.99
N PHE A 34 28.49 12.52 -2.21
CA PHE A 34 28.77 11.55 -1.15
C PHE A 34 29.64 12.13 -0.03
N ALA A 35 30.67 12.91 -0.38
CA ALA A 35 31.49 13.59 0.62
C ALA A 35 30.67 14.58 1.49
N ASN A 36 29.68 15.26 0.89
CA ASN A 36 28.76 16.11 1.64
C ASN A 36 27.82 15.29 2.53
N ALA A 37 27.29 14.17 2.04
CA ALA A 37 26.48 13.27 2.85
C ALA A 37 27.23 12.76 4.09
N ASP A 38 28.52 12.43 3.96
CA ASP A 38 29.36 12.03 5.11
C ASP A 38 29.51 13.16 6.15
N ILE A 39 29.62 14.41 5.71
CA ILE A 39 29.66 15.59 6.59
C ILE A 39 28.33 15.76 7.33
N GLU A 40 27.21 15.56 6.63
CA GLU A 40 25.87 15.67 7.21
C GLU A 40 25.59 14.54 8.21
N ILE A 41 26.01 13.30 7.92
CA ILE A 41 25.97 12.17 8.88
C ILE A 41 26.76 12.52 10.14
N ALA A 42 27.98 13.05 9.99
CA ALA A 42 28.79 13.46 11.13
C ALA A 42 28.12 14.57 11.95
N ALA A 43 27.38 15.47 11.31
CA ALA A 43 26.61 16.51 11.98
C ALA A 43 25.43 15.93 12.78
N ILE A 44 24.69 14.97 12.23
CA ILE A 44 23.58 14.27 12.92
C ILE A 44 24.09 13.51 14.16
N ILE A 45 25.24 12.84 14.02
CA ILE A 45 25.88 12.11 15.12
C ILE A 45 26.30 13.08 16.23
N ALA A 46 26.84 14.24 15.87
CA ALA A 46 27.37 15.23 16.81
C ALA A 46 26.29 16.03 17.59
N VAL A 47 25.00 15.91 17.25
CA VAL A 47 23.91 16.52 18.03
C VAL A 47 23.91 15.95 19.46
N PRO A 48 24.00 16.78 20.51
CA PRO A 48 23.90 16.30 21.90
C PRO A 48 22.58 15.57 22.17
N ASP A 49 22.61 14.53 23.00
CA ASP A 49 21.44 13.66 23.22
C ASP A 49 20.21 14.42 23.74
N ASP A 50 20.39 15.45 24.56
CA ASP A 50 19.32 16.30 25.11
C ASP A 50 18.84 17.41 24.15
N GLU A 51 19.50 17.58 23.00
CA GLU A 51 19.15 18.54 21.94
C GLU A 51 18.57 17.86 20.69
N ARG A 52 18.43 16.52 20.69
CA ARG A 52 17.88 15.77 19.55
C ARG A 52 16.39 16.07 19.35
N THR A 53 16.02 16.43 18.13
CA THR A 53 14.64 16.58 17.65
C THR A 53 14.44 15.74 16.39
N PHE A 54 13.20 15.65 15.91
CA PHE A 54 12.93 15.01 14.64
C PHE A 54 13.74 15.67 13.52
N GLU A 55 13.67 17.00 13.42
CA GLU A 55 14.24 17.79 12.34
C GLU A 55 15.77 17.68 12.24
N ASN A 56 16.47 17.62 13.37
CA ASN A 56 17.94 17.56 13.40
C ASN A 56 18.51 16.13 13.49
N THR A 57 17.64 15.11 13.56
CA THR A 57 18.05 13.71 13.68
C THR A 57 17.44 12.87 12.56
N VAL A 58 16.16 12.49 12.63
CA VAL A 58 15.52 11.59 11.64
C VAL A 58 15.18 12.34 10.36
N GLY A 59 14.55 13.51 10.45
CA GLY A 59 14.23 14.34 9.28
C GLY A 59 15.49 14.84 8.56
N ALA A 60 16.60 15.02 9.29
CA ALA A 60 17.89 15.36 8.69
C ALA A 60 18.43 14.25 7.77
N LEU A 61 18.06 12.99 7.99
CA LEU A 61 18.41 11.88 7.09
C LEU A 61 17.67 11.99 5.76
N ASP A 62 16.37 12.31 5.78
CA ASP A 62 15.59 12.53 4.55
C ASP A 62 16.16 13.70 3.77
N ASP A 63 16.43 14.82 4.46
CA ASP A 63 17.02 16.01 3.86
C ASP A 63 18.39 15.74 3.20
N MET A 64 19.24 14.96 3.88
CA MET A 64 20.53 14.51 3.36
C MET A 64 20.35 13.61 2.15
N MET A 65 19.46 12.61 2.25
CA MET A 65 19.22 11.66 1.16
C MET A 65 18.70 12.37 -0.08
N VAL A 66 17.77 13.33 0.08
CA VAL A 66 17.25 14.14 -1.03
C VAL A 66 18.34 14.93 -1.73
N ARG A 67 19.30 15.49 -0.99
CA ARG A 67 20.45 16.19 -1.57
C ARG A 67 21.38 15.24 -2.32
N LEU A 68 21.66 14.07 -1.74
CA LEU A 68 22.48 13.05 -2.34
C LEU A 68 21.84 12.51 -3.63
N ASP A 69 20.57 12.11 -3.56
CA ASP A 69 19.77 11.61 -4.67
C ASP A 69 19.66 12.65 -5.80
N GLY A 70 19.35 13.90 -5.45
CA GLY A 70 19.25 14.99 -6.41
C GLY A 70 20.55 15.27 -7.18
N ALA A 71 21.70 14.89 -6.62
CA ALA A 71 23.01 15.02 -7.25
C ALA A 71 23.55 13.72 -7.87
N SER A 72 22.92 12.56 -7.62
CA SER A 72 23.47 11.25 -8.03
C SER A 72 22.53 10.40 -8.88
N ASN A 73 21.21 10.54 -8.75
CA ASN A 73 20.24 9.74 -9.51
C ASN A 73 20.33 9.98 -11.01
N MET A 74 20.29 11.24 -11.45
CA MET A 74 20.43 11.58 -12.88
C MET A 74 21.79 11.12 -13.45
N PRO A 75 22.94 11.39 -12.78
CA PRO A 75 24.23 10.80 -13.15
C PRO A 75 24.22 9.27 -13.27
N ALA A 76 23.70 8.55 -12.29
CA ALA A 76 23.64 7.09 -12.30
C ALA A 76 22.70 6.58 -13.41
N PHE A 77 21.61 7.30 -13.66
CA PHE A 77 20.64 7.00 -14.72
C PHE A 77 21.29 7.01 -16.11
N MET A 78 22.34 7.80 -16.33
CA MET A 78 23.07 7.82 -17.60
C MET A 78 23.66 6.46 -18.00
N ALA A 79 23.91 5.55 -17.05
CA ALA A 79 24.33 4.18 -17.34
C ALA A 79 23.32 3.42 -18.20
N TYR A 80 22.03 3.78 -18.10
CA TYR A 80 20.92 3.11 -18.77
C TYR A 80 20.55 3.72 -20.11
N VAL A 81 20.90 4.99 -20.37
CA VAL A 81 20.35 5.73 -21.53
C VAL A 81 21.38 6.46 -22.37
N HIS A 82 22.55 6.80 -21.84
CA HIS A 82 23.48 7.67 -22.56
C HIS A 82 24.16 6.93 -23.73
N SER A 83 24.28 7.59 -24.88
CA SER A 83 24.87 6.99 -26.10
C SER A 83 26.40 6.86 -26.03
N ASP A 84 27.08 7.80 -25.37
CA ASP A 84 28.53 7.76 -25.12
C ASP A 84 28.92 6.70 -24.07
N ALA A 85 29.83 5.80 -24.45
CA ALA A 85 30.34 4.73 -23.60
C ALA A 85 31.16 5.23 -22.40
N ASP A 86 31.91 6.32 -22.53
CA ASP A 86 32.74 6.86 -21.46
C ASP A 86 31.86 7.48 -20.35
N ILE A 87 30.73 8.11 -20.74
CA ILE A 87 29.73 8.61 -19.79
C ILE A 87 29.02 7.46 -19.09
N ARG A 88 28.63 6.40 -19.81
CA ARG A 88 28.04 5.21 -19.19
C ARG A 88 29.00 4.55 -18.20
N GLU A 89 30.28 4.41 -18.53
CA GLU A 89 31.26 3.84 -17.61
C GLU A 89 31.45 4.70 -16.35
N ALA A 90 31.46 6.03 -16.50
CA ALA A 90 31.48 6.94 -15.35
C ALA A 90 30.21 6.81 -14.48
N ALA A 91 29.03 6.68 -15.10
CA ALA A 91 27.76 6.45 -14.44
C ALA A 91 27.71 5.10 -13.71
N LEU A 92 28.26 4.04 -14.30
CA LEU A 92 28.47 2.75 -13.61
C LEU A 92 29.43 2.92 -12.42
N GLY A 93 30.43 3.79 -12.53
CA GLY A 93 31.27 4.23 -11.42
C GLY A 93 30.48 4.86 -10.28
N ALA A 94 29.53 5.74 -10.59
CA ALA A 94 28.61 6.35 -9.62
C ALA A 94 27.73 5.29 -8.92
N ALA A 95 27.17 4.34 -9.68
CA ALA A 95 26.40 3.23 -9.12
C ALA A 95 27.24 2.34 -8.17
N ARG A 96 28.51 2.08 -8.52
CA ARG A 96 29.45 1.36 -7.63
C ARG A 96 29.77 2.15 -6.37
N LEU A 97 29.93 3.47 -6.46
CA LEU A 97 30.15 4.32 -5.29
C LEU A 97 28.94 4.29 -4.36
N TRP A 98 27.72 4.45 -4.92
CA TRP A 98 26.47 4.31 -4.19
C TRP A 98 26.37 2.97 -3.45
N SER A 99 26.59 1.86 -4.17
CA SER A 99 26.53 0.52 -3.59
C SER A 99 27.51 0.31 -2.42
N ASN A 100 28.69 0.93 -2.46
CA ASN A 100 29.65 0.84 -1.35
C ASN A 100 29.24 1.74 -0.18
N TRP A 101 28.87 2.98 -0.47
CA TRP A 101 28.49 3.96 0.55
C TRP A 101 27.22 3.55 1.29
N SER A 102 26.22 2.99 0.60
CA SER A 102 24.96 2.57 1.22
C SER A 102 25.15 1.47 2.28
N ILE A 103 26.14 0.59 2.09
CA ILE A 103 26.51 -0.42 3.10
C ILE A 103 27.08 0.26 4.35
N ASP A 104 27.99 1.22 4.17
CA ASP A 104 28.58 1.94 5.29
C ASP A 104 27.54 2.81 6.02
N PHE A 105 26.64 3.46 5.29
CA PHE A 105 25.50 4.20 5.83
C PHE A 105 24.56 3.30 6.64
N ALA A 106 24.09 2.19 6.06
CA ALA A 106 23.15 1.27 6.70
C ALA A 106 23.76 0.54 7.91
N THR A 107 25.09 0.46 7.99
CA THR A 107 25.83 -0.19 9.08
C THR A 107 26.57 0.78 10.00
N ASN A 108 26.31 2.09 9.87
CA ASN A 108 26.93 3.10 10.71
C ASN A 108 26.37 3.04 12.14
N VAL A 109 27.16 2.47 13.05
CA VAL A 109 26.77 2.24 14.45
C VAL A 109 26.54 3.54 15.21
N ASP A 110 27.35 4.57 14.95
CA ASP A 110 27.22 5.85 15.63
C ASP A 110 25.94 6.57 15.19
N LEU A 111 25.63 6.51 13.89
CA LEU A 111 24.38 7.05 13.36
C LEU A 111 23.16 6.28 13.90
N TYR A 112 23.21 4.94 13.91
CA TYR A 112 22.17 4.12 14.51
C TYR A 112 21.95 4.49 15.98
N ASN A 113 23.03 4.63 16.78
CA ASN A 113 22.92 5.00 18.18
C ASN A 113 22.31 6.40 18.36
N ALA A 114 22.69 7.37 17.52
CA ALA A 114 22.12 8.71 17.52
C ALA A 114 20.59 8.69 17.30
N ILE A 115 20.13 7.93 16.31
CA ILE A 115 18.71 7.79 15.98
C ILE A 115 17.97 6.99 17.06
N LYS A 116 18.57 5.90 17.54
CA LYS A 116 18.02 5.07 18.60
C LYS A 116 17.84 5.86 19.89
N THR A 117 18.82 6.68 20.30
CA THR A 117 18.70 7.53 21.49
C THR A 117 17.51 8.48 21.38
N TYR A 118 17.29 9.08 20.21
CA TYR A 118 16.11 9.89 19.97
C TYR A 118 14.82 9.06 20.02
N ALA A 119 14.79 7.90 19.36
CA ALA A 119 13.64 6.99 19.36
C ALA A 119 13.26 6.53 20.78
N ASP A 120 14.24 6.22 21.63
CA ASP A 120 14.06 5.76 23.02
C ASP A 120 13.45 6.84 23.93
N THR A 121 13.44 8.12 23.51
CA THR A 121 12.70 9.18 24.23
C THR A 121 11.18 9.07 24.06
N ASN A 122 10.72 8.20 23.15
CA ASN A 122 9.32 8.04 22.76
C ASN A 122 8.66 9.38 22.37
N PRO A 123 9.19 10.05 21.32
CA PRO A 123 8.73 11.38 20.94
C PRO A 123 7.27 11.36 20.47
N GLU A 124 6.51 12.40 20.82
CA GLU A 124 5.13 12.58 20.33
C GLU A 124 5.16 13.04 18.86
N LEU A 125 5.12 12.08 17.94
CA LEU A 125 5.07 12.30 16.48
C LEU A 125 3.72 11.82 15.92
N SER A 126 3.32 12.38 14.78
CA SER A 126 2.11 11.99 14.04
C SER A 126 2.35 12.03 12.54
N GLY A 127 1.50 11.33 11.78
CA GLY A 127 1.56 11.31 10.31
C GLY A 127 2.91 10.82 9.79
N GLU A 128 3.40 11.45 8.72
CA GLU A 128 4.64 11.04 8.04
C GLU A 128 5.86 11.02 8.98
N LYS A 129 5.95 11.91 9.96
CA LYS A 129 7.08 11.94 10.91
C LYS A 129 7.13 10.69 11.79
N ALA A 130 5.97 10.24 12.29
CA ALA A 130 5.89 9.02 13.08
C ALA A 130 6.25 7.79 12.23
N ARG A 131 5.68 7.71 11.02
CA ARG A 131 5.95 6.63 10.06
C ARG A 131 7.42 6.59 9.66
N MET A 132 8.05 7.74 9.43
CA MET A 132 9.47 7.78 9.07
C MET A 132 10.36 7.26 10.21
N LEU A 133 10.09 7.63 11.46
CA LEU A 133 10.81 7.10 12.61
C LEU A 133 10.63 5.58 12.72
N GLU A 134 9.40 5.09 12.58
CA GLU A 134 9.08 3.66 12.59
C GLU A 134 9.83 2.89 11.49
N HIS A 135 9.73 3.34 10.24
CA HIS A 135 10.40 2.71 9.10
C HIS A 135 11.92 2.74 9.27
N THR A 136 12.49 3.86 9.70
CA THR A 136 13.94 3.97 9.96
C THR A 136 14.38 2.94 11.01
N MET A 137 13.65 2.80 12.12
CA MET A 137 13.98 1.83 13.16
C MET A 137 13.78 0.38 12.71
N ARG A 138 12.73 0.10 11.93
CA ARG A 138 12.51 -1.20 11.28
C ARG A 138 13.69 -1.55 10.37
N ASP A 139 14.11 -0.63 9.52
CA ASP A 139 15.16 -0.88 8.53
C ASP A 139 16.53 -1.07 9.18
N TYR A 140 16.83 -0.39 10.30
CA TYR A 140 18.02 -0.69 11.11
C TYR A 140 17.97 -2.07 11.79
N ARG A 141 16.80 -2.51 12.26
CA ARG A 141 16.65 -3.88 12.76
C ARG A 141 16.90 -4.89 11.64
N ARG A 142 16.35 -4.64 10.45
CA ARG A 142 16.53 -5.47 9.24
C ARG A 142 17.98 -5.47 8.74
N SER A 143 18.74 -4.39 8.95
CA SER A 143 20.17 -4.35 8.64
C SER A 143 21.06 -5.00 9.71
N GLY A 144 20.46 -5.51 10.79
CA GLY A 144 21.16 -6.21 11.86
C GLY A 144 21.83 -5.29 12.88
N MET A 145 21.46 -4.01 12.97
CA MET A 145 22.04 -3.10 13.97
C MET A 145 21.72 -3.49 15.42
N SER A 146 20.66 -4.27 15.63
CA SER A 146 20.32 -4.84 16.94
C SER A 146 21.11 -6.11 17.29
N LEU A 147 21.90 -6.66 16.35
CA LEU A 147 22.68 -7.88 16.58
C LEU A 147 23.93 -7.62 17.43
N SER A 148 24.52 -8.70 17.93
CA SER A 148 25.87 -8.66 18.50
C SER A 148 26.89 -8.22 17.44
N GLU A 149 28.02 -7.64 17.85
CA GLU A 149 29.08 -7.26 16.92
C GLU A 149 29.58 -8.45 16.09
N GLU A 150 29.67 -9.64 16.72
CA GLU A 150 30.07 -10.88 16.04
C GLU A 150 29.08 -11.27 14.94
N ASP A 151 27.78 -11.25 15.24
CA ASP A 151 26.75 -11.65 14.28
C ASP A 151 26.56 -10.60 13.19
N ARG A 152 26.75 -9.33 13.50
CA ARG A 152 26.76 -8.26 12.48
C ARG A 152 27.91 -8.42 11.49
N GLU A 153 29.11 -8.82 11.94
CA GLU A 153 30.22 -9.10 11.03
C GLU A 153 29.99 -10.36 10.17
N LYS A 154 29.30 -11.38 10.71
CA LYS A 154 28.83 -12.53 9.92
C LYS A 154 27.83 -12.08 8.85
N LEU A 155 26.82 -11.30 9.21
CA LEU A 155 25.82 -10.76 8.28
C LEU A 155 26.49 -9.94 7.17
N LYS A 156 27.42 -9.04 7.52
CA LYS A 156 28.18 -8.23 6.57
C LYS A 156 28.98 -9.09 5.58
N THR A 157 29.55 -10.20 6.05
CA THR A 157 30.27 -11.15 5.19
C THR A 157 29.33 -11.86 4.21
N ILE A 158 28.13 -12.24 4.67
CA ILE A 158 27.09 -12.85 3.83
C ILE A 158 26.61 -11.86 2.77
N GLN A 159 26.26 -10.63 3.15
CA GLN A 159 25.78 -9.58 2.25
C GLN A 159 26.79 -9.25 1.14
N LYS A 160 28.10 -9.20 1.44
CA LYS A 160 29.14 -9.00 0.42
C LYS A 160 29.18 -10.12 -0.61
N LYS A 161 29.02 -11.36 -0.17
CA LYS A 161 28.97 -12.53 -1.07
C LYS A 161 27.71 -12.49 -1.94
N LEU A 162 26.56 -12.16 -1.33
CA LEU A 162 25.30 -11.98 -2.05
C LEU A 162 25.44 -10.94 -3.16
N GLY A 163 25.94 -9.74 -2.84
CA GLY A 163 26.15 -8.69 -3.85
C GLY A 163 27.04 -9.12 -5.01
N THR A 164 28.11 -9.89 -4.73
CA THR A 164 28.99 -10.42 -5.79
C THR A 164 28.26 -11.42 -6.69
N LEU A 165 27.56 -12.38 -6.09
CA LEU A 165 26.85 -13.43 -6.82
C LEU A 165 25.67 -12.88 -7.62
N THR A 166 24.93 -11.91 -7.09
CA THR A 166 23.86 -11.22 -7.82
C THR A 166 24.38 -10.54 -9.08
N ILE A 167 25.50 -9.80 -8.98
CA ILE A 167 26.12 -9.15 -10.15
C ILE A 167 26.56 -10.18 -11.19
N GLU A 168 27.15 -11.30 -10.75
CA GLU A 168 27.56 -12.40 -11.62
C GLU A 168 26.35 -12.99 -12.34
N PHE A 169 25.25 -13.24 -11.61
CA PHE A 169 24.00 -13.77 -12.14
C PHE A 169 23.41 -12.88 -13.25
N ASP A 170 23.30 -11.58 -13.00
CA ASP A 170 22.74 -10.62 -13.95
C ASP A 170 23.67 -10.40 -15.16
N THR A 171 24.99 -10.47 -14.95
CA THR A 171 25.99 -10.34 -16.02
C THR A 171 25.91 -11.53 -16.97
N ASN A 172 25.80 -12.75 -16.45
CA ASN A 172 25.68 -13.96 -17.27
C ASN A 172 24.43 -13.93 -18.16
N ILE A 173 23.32 -13.34 -17.69
CA ILE A 173 22.12 -13.13 -18.50
C ILE A 173 22.37 -12.10 -19.60
N ARG A 174 22.94 -10.94 -19.24
CA ARG A 174 23.16 -9.83 -20.18
C ARG A 174 24.18 -10.16 -21.27
N GLU A 175 25.19 -10.94 -20.94
CA GLU A 175 26.24 -11.35 -21.87
C GLU A 175 25.91 -12.63 -22.66
N ASP A 176 24.71 -13.19 -22.46
CA ASP A 176 24.24 -14.33 -23.25
C ASP A 176 24.07 -13.94 -24.71
N LYS A 177 24.93 -14.50 -25.56
CA LYS A 177 24.94 -14.30 -27.03
C LYS A 177 24.51 -15.55 -27.76
N THR A 178 23.58 -16.31 -27.18
CA THR A 178 23.07 -17.53 -27.81
C THR A 178 22.46 -17.19 -29.16
N ILE A 179 22.95 -17.87 -30.19
CA ILE A 179 22.44 -17.82 -31.56
C ILE A 179 21.89 -19.20 -31.89
N VAL A 180 20.71 -19.24 -32.51
CA VAL A 180 20.08 -20.46 -33.01
C VAL A 180 20.15 -20.42 -34.55
N PRO A 181 21.01 -21.23 -35.19
CA PRO A 181 21.04 -21.31 -36.65
C PRO A 181 19.76 -21.96 -37.19
N ILE A 182 19.00 -21.22 -38.00
CA ILE A 182 17.76 -21.70 -38.63
C ILE A 182 17.93 -21.71 -40.15
N PRO A 183 17.62 -22.82 -40.86
CA PRO A 183 17.70 -22.88 -42.31
C PRO A 183 16.84 -21.80 -43.00
N LEU A 184 17.27 -21.33 -44.18
CA LEU A 184 16.57 -20.24 -44.90
C LEU A 184 15.08 -20.52 -45.23
N GLY A 185 14.65 -21.78 -45.23
CA GLY A 185 13.25 -22.16 -45.46
C GLY A 185 12.40 -22.27 -44.19
N ASP A 186 13.00 -22.17 -43.01
CA ASP A 186 12.39 -22.63 -41.75
C ASP A 186 11.83 -21.47 -40.89
N LEU A 187 11.69 -20.28 -41.49
CA LEU A 187 11.02 -19.09 -40.91
C LEU A 187 9.68 -18.76 -41.60
N GLU A 188 9.04 -19.74 -42.26
CA GLU A 188 7.74 -19.54 -42.91
C GLU A 188 6.71 -18.97 -41.91
N GLY A 189 6.00 -17.91 -42.32
CA GLY A 189 4.98 -17.22 -41.53
C GLY A 189 5.51 -16.02 -40.73
N VAL A 190 6.81 -15.96 -40.43
CA VAL A 190 7.41 -14.81 -39.72
C VAL A 190 7.33 -13.55 -40.59
N PRO A 191 6.95 -12.38 -40.03
CA PRO A 191 6.90 -11.12 -40.76
C PRO A 191 8.23 -10.79 -41.46
N GLN A 192 8.15 -10.30 -42.70
CA GLN A 192 9.34 -10.07 -43.54
C GLN A 192 10.26 -9.00 -42.96
N ASP A 193 9.71 -7.97 -42.31
CA ASP A 193 10.47 -6.93 -41.63
C ASP A 193 11.32 -7.47 -40.46
N VAL A 194 10.84 -8.50 -39.77
CA VAL A 194 11.63 -9.23 -38.76
C VAL A 194 12.74 -10.04 -39.44
N ILE A 195 12.41 -10.79 -40.50
CA ILE A 195 13.39 -11.61 -41.24
C ILE A 195 14.51 -10.74 -41.83
N ASP A 196 14.18 -9.57 -42.37
CA ASP A 196 15.14 -8.64 -42.99
C ASP A 196 16.15 -8.09 -41.96
N GLY A 197 15.83 -8.14 -40.67
CA GLY A 197 16.72 -7.76 -39.57
C GLY A 197 17.67 -8.87 -39.10
N ILE A 198 17.55 -10.10 -39.60
CA ILE A 198 18.34 -11.26 -39.15
C ILE A 198 19.53 -11.51 -40.08
N ASP A 199 20.73 -11.59 -39.50
CA ASP A 199 21.95 -11.93 -40.25
C ASP A 199 21.90 -13.34 -40.86
N VAL A 200 22.49 -13.49 -42.06
CA VAL A 200 22.60 -14.79 -42.76
C VAL A 200 24.06 -15.21 -42.85
N VAL A 201 24.36 -16.41 -42.32
CA VAL A 201 25.68 -17.05 -42.36
C VAL A 201 25.53 -18.52 -42.71
N ASP A 202 26.34 -19.02 -43.66
CA ASP A 202 26.36 -20.42 -44.08
C ASP A 202 24.97 -21.03 -44.35
N GLU A 203 24.15 -20.33 -45.16
CA GLU A 203 22.77 -20.72 -45.51
C GLU A 203 21.81 -20.88 -44.32
N ASN A 204 22.09 -20.20 -43.20
CA ASN A 204 21.22 -20.14 -42.04
C ASN A 204 21.01 -18.70 -41.55
N TYR A 205 19.78 -18.39 -41.16
CA TYR A 205 19.44 -17.25 -40.33
C TYR A 205 20.08 -17.42 -38.94
N GLN A 206 20.78 -16.39 -38.48
CA GLN A 206 21.40 -16.34 -37.16
C GLN A 206 20.42 -15.76 -36.15
N VAL A 207 19.43 -16.56 -35.74
CA VAL A 207 18.36 -16.11 -34.85
C VAL A 207 18.91 -15.85 -33.45
N THR A 208 18.79 -14.62 -32.99
CA THR A 208 19.07 -14.20 -31.61
C THR A 208 17.84 -14.37 -30.72
N LEU A 209 18.03 -14.21 -29.40
CA LEU A 209 16.98 -14.45 -28.40
C LEU A 209 16.47 -13.16 -27.72
N ASP A 210 16.71 -11.99 -28.33
CA ASP A 210 16.07 -10.73 -27.95
C ASP A 210 14.58 -10.73 -28.29
N TYR A 211 13.77 -9.96 -27.55
CA TYR A 211 12.31 -9.99 -27.69
C TYR A 211 11.79 -9.65 -29.11
N PRO A 212 12.32 -8.62 -29.81
CA PRO A 212 11.88 -8.29 -31.16
C PRO A 212 12.06 -9.43 -32.18
N THR A 213 13.02 -10.33 -31.95
CA THR A 213 13.26 -11.50 -32.81
C THR A 213 12.52 -12.75 -32.28
N PHE A 214 12.64 -13.03 -30.98
CA PHE A 214 12.11 -14.22 -30.32
C PHE A 214 10.57 -14.29 -30.36
N GLY A 215 9.89 -13.19 -30.06
CA GLY A 215 8.42 -13.11 -29.99
C GLY A 215 7.76 -13.47 -31.32
N PRO A 216 8.04 -12.73 -32.41
CA PRO A 216 7.45 -12.99 -33.72
C PRO A 216 7.71 -14.40 -34.27
N ILE A 217 8.85 -15.02 -33.93
CA ILE A 217 9.10 -16.42 -34.30
C ILE A 217 8.13 -17.36 -33.58
N LEU A 218 7.88 -17.17 -32.28
CA LEU A 218 6.93 -18.01 -31.56
C LEU A 218 5.47 -17.74 -31.93
N ASP A 219 5.15 -16.49 -32.29
CA ASP A 219 3.80 -16.06 -32.64
C ASP A 219 3.39 -16.50 -34.05
N TYR A 220 4.31 -16.45 -35.03
CA TYR A 220 3.94 -16.58 -36.45
C TYR A 220 4.62 -17.72 -37.20
N CYS A 221 5.76 -18.26 -36.73
CA CYS A 221 6.47 -19.30 -37.49
C CYS A 221 5.64 -20.59 -37.56
N SER A 222 5.27 -21.02 -38.76
CA SER A 222 4.49 -22.25 -38.98
C SER A 222 5.32 -23.52 -38.71
N VAL A 223 6.65 -23.42 -38.74
CA VAL A 223 7.57 -24.56 -38.55
C VAL A 223 7.75 -24.87 -37.06
N ALA A 224 7.04 -25.90 -36.58
CA ALA A 224 7.03 -26.27 -35.16
C ALA A 224 8.42 -26.61 -34.59
N GLU A 225 9.31 -27.21 -35.39
CA GLU A 225 10.68 -27.52 -34.93
C GLU A 225 11.51 -26.25 -34.73
N THR A 226 11.32 -25.21 -35.54
CA THR A 226 11.92 -23.88 -35.33
C THR A 226 11.47 -23.29 -34.01
N ARG A 227 10.15 -23.23 -33.77
CA ARG A 227 9.60 -22.71 -32.50
C ARG A 227 10.14 -23.47 -31.29
N LYS A 228 10.21 -24.80 -31.38
CA LYS A 228 10.77 -25.66 -30.34
C LYS A 228 12.23 -25.37 -30.07
N ASN A 229 13.07 -25.29 -31.12
CA ASN A 229 14.50 -25.03 -30.97
C ASN A 229 14.77 -23.66 -30.35
N VAL A 230 14.08 -22.63 -30.83
CA VAL A 230 14.18 -21.26 -30.32
C VAL A 230 13.70 -21.17 -28.87
N ARG A 231 12.54 -21.75 -28.53
CA ARG A 231 12.01 -21.78 -27.15
C ARG A 231 12.92 -22.55 -26.21
N PHE A 232 13.48 -23.67 -26.64
CA PHE A 232 14.36 -24.48 -25.81
C PHE A 232 15.69 -23.77 -25.55
N ALA A 233 16.29 -23.15 -26.57
CA ALA A 233 17.48 -22.32 -26.42
C ALA A 233 17.24 -21.16 -25.43
N TYR A 234 16.09 -20.48 -25.55
CA TYR A 234 15.68 -19.43 -24.61
C TYR A 234 15.62 -19.92 -23.16
N SER A 235 15.09 -21.12 -22.93
CA SER A 235 15.00 -21.71 -21.59
C SER A 235 16.34 -22.15 -20.98
N LYS A 236 17.46 -21.95 -21.69
CA LYS A 236 18.82 -22.33 -21.28
C LYS A 236 19.78 -21.15 -21.18
N ARG A 237 19.30 -19.92 -21.38
CA ARG A 237 20.14 -18.73 -21.30
C ARG A 237 20.84 -18.62 -19.95
N ALA A 238 22.04 -18.05 -19.97
CA ALA A 238 23.01 -17.99 -18.86
C ALA A 238 23.54 -19.37 -18.36
N GLY A 239 22.96 -20.48 -18.80
CA GLY A 239 23.48 -21.83 -18.57
C GLY A 239 23.35 -22.36 -17.13
N LEU A 240 23.90 -23.56 -16.91
CA LEU A 240 23.88 -24.24 -15.61
C LEU A 240 24.71 -23.53 -14.54
N GLU A 241 25.73 -22.76 -14.93
CA GLU A 241 26.52 -21.93 -14.02
C GLU A 241 25.62 -20.95 -13.26
N ASN A 242 24.64 -20.33 -13.94
CA ASN A 242 23.71 -19.42 -13.27
C ASN A 242 22.73 -20.12 -12.34
N VAL A 243 22.41 -21.39 -12.60
CA VAL A 243 21.61 -22.22 -11.70
C VAL A 243 22.38 -22.46 -10.39
N GLU A 244 23.65 -22.83 -10.47
CA GLU A 244 24.51 -23.03 -9.29
C GLU A 244 24.74 -21.72 -8.51
N ILE A 245 24.86 -20.58 -9.21
CA ILE A 245 24.94 -19.25 -8.58
C ILE A 245 23.66 -18.94 -7.81
N LEU A 246 22.48 -19.16 -8.42
CA LEU A 246 21.19 -18.93 -7.78
C LEU A 246 21.02 -19.75 -6.50
N GLU A 247 21.37 -21.04 -6.53
CA GLU A 247 21.27 -21.92 -5.35
C GLU A 247 22.16 -21.44 -4.20
N ARG A 248 23.36 -20.91 -4.51
CA ARG A 248 24.23 -20.28 -3.52
C ARG A 248 23.67 -18.97 -2.99
N ILE A 249 23.01 -18.17 -3.83
CA ILE A 249 22.32 -16.95 -3.41
C ILE A 249 21.20 -17.30 -2.44
N ILE A 250 20.34 -18.27 -2.77
CA ILE A 250 19.24 -18.73 -1.92
C ILE A 250 19.78 -19.16 -0.55
N LYS A 251 20.83 -20.00 -0.52
CA LYS A 251 21.40 -20.46 0.75
C LYS A 251 21.95 -19.32 1.62
N LEU A 252 22.58 -18.33 0.99
CA LEU A 252 23.12 -17.17 1.72
C LEU A 252 22.01 -16.22 2.21
N ARG A 253 20.88 -16.12 1.50
CA ARG A 253 19.71 -15.36 1.95
C ARG A 253 19.09 -15.99 3.18
N ASP A 254 18.91 -17.31 3.14
CA ASP A 254 18.45 -18.12 4.27
C ASP A 254 19.33 -17.88 5.52
N GLU A 255 20.65 -18.06 5.39
CA GLU A 255 21.61 -17.80 6.47
C GLU A 255 21.53 -16.36 7.02
N ALA A 256 21.27 -15.36 6.17
CA ALA A 256 21.10 -13.98 6.60
C ALA A 256 19.78 -13.76 7.36
N SER A 257 18.68 -14.31 6.86
CA SER A 257 17.35 -14.21 7.45
C SER A 257 17.29 -14.88 8.83
N ASP A 258 17.90 -16.07 8.96
CA ASP A 258 18.08 -16.76 10.24
C ASP A 258 18.80 -15.90 11.27
N LEU A 259 19.92 -15.28 10.85
CA LEU A 259 20.73 -14.43 11.73
C LEU A 259 19.97 -13.20 12.21
N LEU A 260 19.04 -12.71 11.38
CA LEU A 260 18.16 -11.58 11.67
C LEU A 260 16.88 -11.99 12.44
N GLY A 261 16.67 -13.29 12.69
CA GLY A 261 15.58 -13.83 13.50
C GLY A 261 14.26 -14.07 12.73
N TYR A 262 14.32 -14.22 11.41
CA TYR A 262 13.16 -14.59 10.59
C TYR A 262 13.12 -16.10 10.37
N ALA A 263 11.92 -16.67 10.18
CA ALA A 263 11.76 -18.10 9.94
C ALA A 263 12.19 -18.52 8.52
N THR A 264 12.00 -17.64 7.54
CA THR A 264 12.39 -17.86 6.14
C THR A 264 12.83 -16.55 5.50
N THR A 265 13.52 -16.64 4.35
CA THR A 265 13.76 -15.45 3.51
C THR A 265 12.46 -14.82 3.03
N ALA A 266 11.43 -15.60 2.72
CA ALA A 266 10.13 -15.06 2.33
C ALA A 266 9.49 -14.20 3.43
N ASP A 267 9.58 -14.58 4.70
CA ASP A 267 9.11 -13.76 5.82
C ASP A 267 9.91 -12.47 6.00
N TYR A 268 11.23 -12.54 5.84
CA TYR A 268 12.08 -11.34 5.82
C TYR A 268 11.67 -10.39 4.69
N GLU A 269 11.43 -10.89 3.49
CA GLU A 269 11.09 -10.07 2.32
C GLU A 269 9.65 -9.54 2.33
N THR A 270 8.72 -10.19 3.03
CA THR A 270 7.29 -9.79 3.06
C THR A 270 6.93 -8.85 4.20
N GLU A 271 7.76 -8.73 5.24
CA GLU A 271 7.53 -7.79 6.35
C GLU A 271 7.28 -6.34 5.89
N THR A 272 8.00 -5.87 4.86
CA THR A 272 7.87 -4.50 4.33
C THR A 272 6.88 -4.39 3.18
N LYS A 273 6.15 -5.47 2.89
CA LYS A 273 5.18 -5.56 1.81
C LYS A 273 3.76 -5.49 2.39
N MET A 274 2.77 -5.22 1.55
CA MET A 274 1.35 -5.18 1.91
C MET A 274 0.86 -6.54 2.45
N SER A 275 1.43 -7.65 1.98
CA SER A 275 1.15 -9.01 2.48
C SER A 275 1.65 -9.30 3.90
N LYS A 276 2.65 -8.56 4.38
CA LYS A 276 3.31 -8.63 5.71
C LYS A 276 4.06 -9.92 6.05
N ASN A 277 3.71 -11.08 5.49
CA ASN A 277 4.37 -12.37 5.79
C ASN A 277 4.14 -13.42 4.67
N ALA A 278 4.94 -14.50 4.66
CA ALA A 278 4.87 -15.54 3.64
C ALA A 278 3.57 -16.36 3.69
N ALA A 279 2.98 -16.54 4.88
CA ALA A 279 1.73 -17.29 5.04
C ALA A 279 0.55 -16.58 4.34
N THR A 280 0.47 -15.25 4.41
CA THR A 280 -0.52 -14.46 3.66
C THR A 280 -0.40 -14.68 2.15
N VAL A 281 0.83 -14.75 1.62
CA VAL A 281 1.09 -15.01 0.19
C VAL A 281 0.66 -16.43 -0.20
N ALA A 282 0.93 -17.41 0.67
CA ALA A 282 0.48 -18.79 0.46
C ALA A 282 -1.07 -18.86 0.42
N GLU A 283 -1.75 -18.25 1.39
CA GLU A 283 -3.22 -18.20 1.44
C GLU A 283 -3.82 -17.53 0.20
N PHE A 284 -3.18 -16.48 -0.32
CA PHE A 284 -3.57 -15.82 -1.56
C PHE A 284 -3.60 -16.81 -2.73
N TYR A 285 -2.53 -17.58 -2.94
CA TYR A 285 -2.48 -18.57 -4.02
C TYR A 285 -3.38 -19.78 -3.77
N GLU A 286 -3.58 -20.21 -2.52
CA GLU A 286 -4.52 -21.26 -2.16
C GLU A 286 -5.96 -20.91 -2.55
N LYS A 287 -6.34 -19.64 -2.40
CA LYS A 287 -7.67 -19.13 -2.81
C LYS A 287 -7.75 -18.90 -4.33
N LEU A 288 -6.72 -18.30 -4.92
CA LEU A 288 -6.74 -17.88 -6.33
C LEU A 288 -6.65 -19.05 -7.32
N ARG A 289 -5.69 -19.96 -7.12
CA ARG A 289 -5.33 -20.98 -8.11
C ARG A 289 -6.50 -21.91 -8.47
N PRO A 290 -7.30 -22.45 -7.52
CA PRO A 290 -8.41 -23.34 -7.85
C PRO A 290 -9.48 -22.68 -8.74
N VAL A 291 -9.66 -21.36 -8.62
CA VAL A 291 -10.63 -20.61 -9.42
C VAL A 291 -10.08 -20.35 -10.82
N VAL A 292 -8.84 -19.87 -10.92
CA VAL A 292 -8.14 -19.67 -12.22
C VAL A 292 -8.00 -20.97 -13.00
N ARG A 293 -7.73 -22.10 -12.31
CA ARG A 293 -7.64 -23.44 -12.89
C ARG A 293 -8.86 -23.80 -13.75
N LYS A 294 -10.07 -23.43 -13.31
CA LYS A 294 -11.31 -23.68 -14.07
C LYS A 294 -11.33 -22.96 -15.42
N LYS A 295 -10.78 -21.75 -15.50
CA LYS A 295 -10.64 -21.01 -16.78
C LYS A 295 -9.54 -21.63 -17.62
N ALA A 296 -8.39 -21.94 -17.01
CA ALA A 296 -7.24 -22.53 -17.68
C ALA A 296 -7.57 -23.89 -18.33
N GLU A 297 -8.44 -24.72 -17.72
CA GLU A 297 -8.88 -25.99 -18.30
C GLU A 297 -9.71 -25.81 -19.59
N LYS A 298 -10.56 -24.78 -19.64
CA LYS A 298 -11.33 -24.44 -20.84
C LYS A 298 -10.43 -23.92 -21.95
N ASP A 299 -9.52 -23.04 -21.57
CA ASP A 299 -8.49 -22.45 -22.42
C ASP A 299 -7.61 -23.54 -23.04
N TRP A 300 -7.16 -24.48 -22.21
CA TRP A 300 -6.38 -25.64 -22.65
C TRP A 300 -7.11 -26.50 -23.66
N ALA A 301 -8.40 -26.80 -23.42
CA ALA A 301 -9.20 -27.59 -24.35
C ALA A 301 -9.32 -26.91 -25.72
N GLU A 302 -9.43 -25.59 -25.76
CA GLU A 302 -9.48 -24.80 -27.00
C GLU A 302 -8.15 -24.84 -27.76
N LEU A 303 -7.03 -24.59 -27.07
CA LEU A 303 -5.69 -24.66 -27.67
C LEU A 303 -5.35 -26.04 -28.23
N LEU A 304 -5.65 -27.09 -27.47
CA LEU A 304 -5.40 -28.46 -27.88
C LEU A 304 -6.28 -28.85 -29.08
N ALA A 305 -7.54 -28.41 -29.12
CA ALA A 305 -8.42 -28.61 -30.26
C ALA A 305 -7.89 -27.90 -31.52
N ALA A 306 -7.49 -26.62 -31.40
CA ALA A 306 -6.93 -25.85 -32.50
C ALA A 306 -5.68 -26.52 -33.09
N LYS A 307 -4.77 -27.01 -32.24
CA LYS A 307 -3.57 -27.74 -32.69
C LYS A 307 -3.90 -29.03 -33.43
N ARG A 308 -4.82 -29.82 -32.89
CA ARG A 308 -5.22 -31.11 -33.48
C ARG A 308 -5.92 -30.94 -34.82
N GLU A 309 -6.73 -29.89 -34.96
CA GLU A 309 -7.38 -29.54 -36.22
C GLU A 309 -6.36 -29.07 -37.25
N ASP A 310 -5.46 -28.15 -36.88
CA ASP A 310 -4.41 -27.61 -37.74
C ASP A 310 -3.46 -28.69 -38.29
N LEU A 311 -3.11 -29.68 -37.47
CA LEU A 311 -2.27 -30.81 -37.87
C LEU A 311 -3.05 -31.96 -38.53
N GLY A 312 -4.38 -31.97 -38.43
CA GLY A 312 -5.20 -33.13 -38.81
C GLY A 312 -4.90 -34.40 -38.00
N ASP A 313 -4.33 -34.26 -36.80
CA ASP A 313 -3.94 -35.36 -35.91
C ASP A 313 -4.62 -35.23 -34.54
N PRO A 314 -5.64 -36.06 -34.22
CA PRO A 314 -6.35 -36.00 -32.95
C PRO A 314 -5.51 -36.48 -31.76
N THR A 315 -4.33 -37.06 -31.98
CA THR A 315 -3.41 -37.54 -30.93
C THR A 315 -2.30 -36.55 -30.62
N ALA A 316 -2.21 -35.45 -31.38
CA ALA A 316 -1.23 -34.40 -31.13
C ALA A 316 -1.35 -33.88 -29.69
N ASP A 317 -0.19 -33.73 -29.06
CA ASP A 317 -0.01 -33.15 -27.74
C ASP A 317 0.47 -31.70 -27.87
N PHE A 318 0.43 -30.93 -26.79
CA PHE A 318 0.69 -29.49 -26.82
C PHE A 318 1.80 -29.12 -25.83
N TYR A 319 2.74 -28.30 -26.30
CA TYR A 319 3.98 -27.99 -25.60
C TYR A 319 4.16 -26.48 -25.44
N PRO A 320 5.09 -26.01 -24.57
CA PRO A 320 5.30 -24.58 -24.34
C PRO A 320 5.57 -23.74 -25.61
N TYR A 321 6.19 -24.32 -26.64
CA TYR A 321 6.50 -23.65 -27.92
C TYR A 321 5.31 -23.57 -28.90
N ASP A 322 4.14 -24.10 -28.52
CA ASP A 322 2.92 -24.04 -29.31
C ASP A 322 1.98 -22.91 -28.85
N PHE A 323 2.13 -22.41 -27.62
CA PHE A 323 1.21 -21.46 -27.00
C PHE A 323 0.98 -20.20 -27.83
N SER A 324 2.05 -19.44 -28.10
CA SER A 324 2.00 -18.20 -28.87
C SER A 324 1.37 -18.38 -30.25
N TYR A 325 1.83 -19.38 -31.00
CA TYR A 325 1.34 -19.67 -32.34
C TYR A 325 -0.17 -19.96 -32.38
N TYR A 326 -0.65 -20.83 -31.51
CA TYR A 326 -2.09 -21.15 -31.48
C TYR A 326 -2.93 -20.06 -30.83
N TYR A 327 -2.36 -19.26 -29.92
CA TYR A 327 -3.01 -18.06 -29.41
C TYR A 327 -3.32 -17.07 -30.55
N GLU A 328 -2.32 -16.71 -31.36
CA GLU A 328 -2.51 -15.79 -32.50
C GLU A 328 -3.42 -16.40 -33.58
N LYS A 329 -3.27 -17.71 -33.85
CA LYS A 329 -4.15 -18.41 -34.80
C LYS A 329 -5.61 -18.35 -34.36
N ILE A 330 -5.92 -18.67 -33.10
CA ILE A 330 -7.31 -18.59 -32.58
C ILE A 330 -7.80 -17.14 -32.57
N LYS A 331 -6.96 -16.19 -32.17
CA LYS A 331 -7.30 -14.77 -32.16
C LYS A 331 -7.75 -14.30 -33.55
N ASN A 332 -7.02 -14.69 -34.59
CA ASN A 332 -7.38 -14.39 -35.98
C ASN A 332 -8.64 -15.16 -36.43
N ASP A 333 -8.63 -16.50 -36.32
CA ASP A 333 -9.66 -17.35 -36.91
C ASP A 333 -11.05 -17.19 -36.23
N LYS A 334 -11.07 -17.01 -34.91
CA LYS A 334 -12.31 -16.96 -34.11
C LYS A 334 -12.82 -15.54 -33.88
N TYR A 335 -11.93 -14.57 -33.71
CA TYR A 335 -12.30 -13.19 -33.37
C TYR A 335 -12.07 -12.19 -34.51
N ALA A 336 -11.54 -12.63 -35.65
CA ALA A 336 -11.19 -11.78 -36.80
C ALA A 336 -10.24 -10.63 -36.43
N VAL A 337 -9.39 -10.85 -35.42
CA VAL A 337 -8.39 -9.89 -34.95
C VAL A 337 -7.02 -10.28 -35.50
N ASP A 338 -6.57 -9.51 -36.49
CA ASP A 338 -5.23 -9.59 -37.05
C ASP A 338 -4.35 -8.53 -36.38
N SER A 339 -3.40 -8.98 -35.55
CA SER A 339 -2.48 -8.12 -34.79
C SER A 339 -1.71 -7.13 -35.66
N GLN A 340 -1.34 -7.54 -36.88
CA GLN A 340 -0.60 -6.66 -37.80
C GLN A 340 -1.50 -5.55 -38.33
N LYS A 341 -2.79 -5.83 -38.56
CA LYS A 341 -3.76 -4.80 -38.94
C LYS A 341 -4.11 -3.87 -37.79
N VAL A 342 -4.22 -4.39 -36.56
CA VAL A 342 -4.45 -3.55 -35.37
C VAL A 342 -3.33 -2.51 -35.23
N GLN A 343 -2.08 -2.93 -35.45
CA GLN A 343 -0.91 -2.06 -35.40
C GLN A 343 -0.98 -0.89 -36.42
N GLU A 344 -1.63 -1.05 -37.57
CA GLU A 344 -1.84 0.04 -38.55
C GLU A 344 -2.66 1.22 -38.00
N TYR A 345 -3.44 0.99 -36.94
CA TYR A 345 -4.27 1.99 -36.26
C TYR A 345 -3.62 2.57 -35.01
N LEU A 346 -2.44 2.10 -34.61
CA LEU A 346 -1.75 2.55 -33.40
C LEU A 346 -0.41 3.25 -33.72
N PRO A 347 -0.38 4.34 -34.51
CA PRO A 347 0.81 5.17 -34.59
C PRO A 347 1.21 5.70 -33.21
N LEU A 348 2.50 5.61 -32.86
CA LEU A 348 3.02 6.01 -31.54
C LEU A 348 2.57 7.41 -31.12
N GLN A 349 2.63 8.39 -32.04
CA GLN A 349 2.25 9.76 -31.76
C GLN A 349 0.74 9.89 -31.42
N ASN A 350 -0.13 9.13 -32.10
CA ASN A 350 -1.56 9.15 -31.80
C ASN A 350 -1.82 8.54 -30.41
N VAL A 351 -1.17 7.41 -30.09
CA VAL A 351 -1.31 6.74 -28.78
C VAL A 351 -0.87 7.70 -27.66
N MET A 352 0.24 8.41 -27.84
CA MET A 352 0.71 9.41 -26.87
C MET A 352 -0.26 10.59 -26.73
N ASP A 353 -0.81 11.11 -27.82
CA ASP A 353 -1.78 12.22 -27.77
C ASP A 353 -3.06 11.79 -27.05
N GLY A 354 -3.55 10.56 -27.30
CA GLY A 354 -4.71 9.99 -26.60
C GLY A 354 -4.45 9.75 -25.12
N LEU A 355 -3.28 9.21 -24.77
CA LEU A 355 -2.81 9.07 -23.39
C LEU A 355 -2.84 10.41 -22.65
N PHE A 356 -2.32 11.47 -23.27
CA PHE A 356 -2.36 12.81 -22.69
C PHE A 356 -3.78 13.36 -22.59
N GLU A 357 -4.62 13.19 -23.60
CA GLU A 357 -6.02 13.62 -23.54
C GLU A 357 -6.78 12.94 -22.39
N ILE A 358 -6.65 11.62 -22.25
CA ILE A 358 -7.25 10.84 -21.18
C ILE A 358 -6.80 11.37 -19.81
N THR A 359 -5.50 11.47 -19.58
CA THR A 359 -4.95 11.82 -18.25
C THR A 359 -5.22 13.27 -17.86
N GLN A 360 -5.28 14.19 -18.83
CA GLN A 360 -5.71 15.57 -18.58
C GLN A 360 -7.18 15.63 -18.12
N ASN A 361 -8.05 14.85 -18.76
CA ASN A 361 -9.47 14.77 -18.39
C ASN A 361 -9.68 14.14 -17.01
N LEU A 362 -8.96 13.05 -16.71
CA LEU A 362 -9.07 12.34 -15.43
C LEU A 362 -8.55 13.17 -14.26
N TYR A 363 -7.36 13.76 -14.40
CA TYR A 363 -6.61 14.28 -13.25
C TYR A 363 -6.62 15.81 -13.14
N GLY A 364 -7.25 16.51 -14.07
CA GLY A 364 -7.30 17.97 -14.07
C GLY A 364 -5.92 18.59 -14.27
N ILE A 365 -5.08 17.96 -15.08
CA ILE A 365 -3.71 18.40 -15.41
C ILE A 365 -3.59 18.85 -16.86
N LYS A 366 -2.48 19.50 -17.22
CA LYS A 366 -2.10 19.84 -18.59
C LYS A 366 -0.61 19.66 -18.80
N TYR A 367 -0.23 19.26 -20.01
CA TYR A 367 1.16 19.06 -20.40
C TYR A 367 1.67 20.24 -21.22
N ARG A 368 2.93 20.63 -20.99
CA ARG A 368 3.66 21.57 -21.85
C ARG A 368 4.95 20.91 -22.29
N GLU A 369 5.08 20.67 -23.59
CA GLU A 369 6.35 20.23 -24.14
C GLU A 369 7.34 21.38 -24.14
N VAL A 370 8.52 21.13 -23.57
CA VAL A 370 9.59 22.12 -23.40
C VAL A 370 10.93 21.62 -23.95
N THR A 371 10.89 20.59 -24.81
CA THR A 371 12.05 19.95 -25.46
C THR A 371 12.99 20.97 -26.09
N ASP A 372 12.46 21.93 -26.87
CA ASP A 372 13.26 22.94 -27.55
C ASP A 372 13.90 23.97 -26.58
N GLN A 373 13.26 24.20 -25.43
CA GLN A 373 13.75 25.13 -24.40
C GLN A 373 14.70 24.46 -23.41
N ALA A 374 14.84 23.13 -23.45
CA ALA A 374 15.59 22.36 -22.46
C ALA A 374 17.04 22.85 -22.30
N ASN A 375 17.72 23.13 -23.43
CA ASN A 375 19.09 23.67 -23.42
C ASN A 375 19.16 25.10 -22.84
N GLU A 376 18.21 25.97 -23.18
CA GLU A 376 18.17 27.36 -22.68
C GLU A 376 17.92 27.43 -21.18
N ARG A 377 17.26 26.40 -20.64
CA ARG A 377 16.94 26.22 -19.21
C ARG A 377 18.02 25.49 -18.41
N GLY A 378 19.14 25.11 -19.03
CA GLY A 378 20.20 24.36 -18.35
C GLY A 378 19.84 22.90 -18.04
N THR A 379 18.83 22.34 -18.71
CA THR A 379 18.40 20.95 -18.61
C THR A 379 18.61 20.24 -19.95
N PRO A 380 19.85 20.08 -20.45
CA PRO A 380 20.10 19.42 -21.73
C PRO A 380 19.53 18.01 -21.73
N LEU A 381 19.35 17.42 -22.92
CA LEU A 381 18.83 16.06 -23.10
C LEU A 381 19.99 15.08 -23.34
N TRP A 382 19.84 13.82 -22.92
CA TRP A 382 20.88 12.79 -23.13
C TRP A 382 20.88 12.19 -24.55
N HIS A 383 19.84 12.45 -25.34
CA HIS A 383 19.71 11.96 -26.71
C HIS A 383 18.71 12.82 -27.50
N ASP A 384 18.91 12.95 -28.82
CA ASP A 384 18.08 13.78 -29.71
C ASP A 384 16.60 13.34 -29.81
N ASP A 385 16.34 12.05 -29.58
CA ASP A 385 14.99 11.47 -29.59
C ASP A 385 14.21 11.68 -28.27
N VAL A 386 14.86 12.22 -27.23
CA VAL A 386 14.23 12.42 -25.91
C VAL A 386 13.37 13.67 -25.96
N ARG A 387 12.22 13.64 -25.30
CA ARG A 387 11.34 14.81 -25.14
C ARG A 387 11.13 15.12 -23.67
N LEU A 388 10.97 16.40 -23.34
CA LEU A 388 10.77 16.89 -21.97
C LEU A 388 9.43 17.61 -21.85
N PHE A 389 8.68 17.29 -20.81
CA PHE A 389 7.36 17.83 -20.54
C PHE A 389 7.27 18.37 -19.11
N GLU A 390 6.59 19.51 -18.96
CA GLU A 390 6.10 19.99 -17.67
C GLU A 390 4.66 19.55 -17.46
N VAL A 391 4.31 19.20 -16.21
CA VAL A 391 2.94 18.93 -15.78
C VAL A 391 2.43 20.08 -14.94
N TRP A 392 1.22 20.56 -15.24
CA TRP A 392 0.60 21.69 -14.56
C TRP A 392 -0.80 21.35 -14.10
N ASP A 393 -1.14 21.77 -12.89
CA ASP A 393 -2.51 21.69 -12.38
C ASP A 393 -3.39 22.74 -13.07
N THR A 394 -4.52 22.32 -13.62
CA THR A 394 -5.40 23.22 -14.39
C THR A 394 -6.17 24.19 -13.50
N SER A 395 -6.44 23.82 -12.24
CA SER A 395 -7.24 24.62 -11.32
C SER A 395 -6.43 25.71 -10.63
N THR A 396 -5.17 25.42 -10.28
CA THR A 396 -4.28 26.33 -9.55
C THR A 396 -3.25 27.02 -10.44
N ASP A 397 -3.06 26.55 -11.68
CA ASP A 397 -2.00 26.98 -12.61
C ASP A 397 -0.59 26.86 -12.00
N LYS A 398 -0.39 25.89 -11.10
CA LYS A 398 0.92 25.54 -10.53
C LYS A 398 1.53 24.37 -11.28
N GLN A 399 2.85 24.41 -11.44
CA GLN A 399 3.62 23.27 -11.94
C GLN A 399 3.63 22.17 -10.86
N LEU A 400 3.39 20.93 -11.28
CA LEU A 400 3.37 19.73 -10.44
C LEU A 400 4.66 18.93 -10.55
N GLY A 401 5.33 18.98 -11.70
CA GLY A 401 6.57 18.24 -11.93
C GLY A 401 7.00 18.27 -13.39
N GLU A 402 8.02 17.47 -13.72
CA GLU A 402 8.53 17.30 -15.08
C GLU A 402 8.79 15.84 -15.40
N PHE A 403 8.68 15.46 -16.67
CA PHE A 403 9.10 14.13 -17.08
C PHE A 403 9.74 14.10 -18.46
N TYR A 404 10.70 13.20 -18.59
CA TYR A 404 11.32 12.83 -19.86
C TYR A 404 10.62 11.61 -20.45
N ILE A 405 10.49 11.56 -21.76
CA ILE A 405 10.13 10.33 -22.49
C ILE A 405 11.25 9.95 -23.45
N ASP A 406 11.67 8.69 -23.39
CA ASP A 406 12.71 8.10 -24.22
C ASP A 406 12.18 6.77 -24.79
N LEU A 407 11.52 6.84 -25.95
CA LEU A 407 10.62 5.78 -26.41
C LEU A 407 11.25 4.78 -27.39
N HIS A 408 12.44 5.06 -27.93
CA HIS A 408 13.00 4.30 -29.04
C HIS A 408 14.22 3.47 -28.68
N PRO A 409 14.39 2.26 -29.25
CA PRO A 409 15.57 1.45 -29.02
C PRO A 409 16.82 2.06 -29.67
N ARG A 410 17.97 1.83 -29.05
CA ARG A 410 19.31 2.13 -29.56
C ARG A 410 20.36 1.33 -28.81
N ASP A 411 21.55 1.20 -29.38
CA ASP A 411 22.66 0.50 -28.77
C ASP A 411 22.94 1.00 -27.35
N ASN A 412 23.13 0.04 -26.43
CA ASN A 412 23.46 0.25 -25.02
C ASN A 412 22.40 0.98 -24.18
N LYS A 413 21.20 1.22 -24.73
CA LYS A 413 20.04 1.67 -23.94
C LYS A 413 19.44 0.47 -23.20
N TYR A 414 18.88 0.73 -22.02
CA TYR A 414 18.05 -0.22 -21.28
C TYR A 414 16.94 -0.79 -22.16
N SER A 415 16.87 -2.13 -22.22
CA SER A 415 16.08 -2.86 -23.22
C SER A 415 14.64 -3.17 -22.82
N HIS A 416 14.25 -2.88 -21.57
CA HIS A 416 12.87 -3.05 -21.09
C HIS A 416 12.15 -1.70 -21.02
N ALA A 417 10.84 -1.74 -20.84
CA ALA A 417 10.06 -0.58 -20.44
C ALA A 417 10.21 -0.37 -18.93
N ALA A 418 10.35 0.88 -18.48
CA ALA A 418 10.40 1.24 -17.07
C ALA A 418 10.26 2.75 -16.87
N GLN A 419 9.86 3.13 -15.66
CA GLN A 419 9.89 4.51 -15.17
C GLN A 419 10.93 4.67 -14.03
N TRP A 420 11.65 5.79 -14.05
CA TRP A 420 12.56 6.21 -12.98
C TRP A 420 12.06 7.50 -12.33
N GLY A 421 11.94 7.49 -11.00
CA GLY A 421 11.86 8.72 -10.21
C GLY A 421 13.26 9.32 -10.05
N LEU A 422 13.56 10.38 -10.80
CA LEU A 422 14.88 11.03 -10.79
C LEU A 422 15.00 12.03 -9.65
N VAL A 423 13.91 12.74 -9.35
CA VAL A 423 13.78 13.67 -8.22
C VAL A 423 12.44 13.42 -7.55
N GLN A 424 12.44 13.35 -6.22
CA GLN A 424 11.23 13.14 -5.42
C GLN A 424 10.57 14.46 -5.03
N HIS A 425 9.23 14.42 -4.86
CA HIS A 425 8.51 15.51 -4.22
C HIS A 425 8.98 15.66 -2.76
N LYS A 426 9.10 16.91 -2.29
CA LYS A 426 9.44 17.19 -0.90
C LYS A 426 8.96 18.57 -0.48
N VAL A 427 8.52 18.68 0.76
CA VAL A 427 8.32 19.96 1.44
C VAL A 427 9.46 20.18 2.44
N TRP A 428 10.27 21.21 2.20
CA TRP A 428 11.37 21.61 3.09
C TRP A 428 10.83 22.32 4.33
N ALA A 429 11.63 22.37 5.40
CA ALA A 429 11.24 22.98 6.67
C ALA A 429 10.87 24.48 6.58
N ASP A 430 11.35 25.18 5.55
CA ASP A 430 10.99 26.58 5.27
C ASP A 430 9.72 26.73 4.41
N GLY A 431 9.08 25.62 4.05
CA GLY A 431 7.89 25.56 3.21
C GLY A 431 8.18 25.58 1.70
N THR A 432 9.45 25.58 1.28
CA THR A 432 9.80 25.42 -0.13
C THR A 432 9.43 24.01 -0.60
N VAL A 433 8.86 23.92 -1.80
CA VAL A 433 8.50 22.64 -2.42
C VAL A 433 9.54 22.29 -3.48
N GLN A 434 10.09 21.08 -3.42
CA GLN A 434 10.84 20.47 -4.51
C GLN A 434 9.85 19.67 -5.38
N LEU A 435 9.81 19.98 -6.67
CA LEU A 435 8.95 19.26 -7.61
C LEU A 435 9.60 17.94 -8.07
N PRO A 436 8.81 16.87 -8.23
CA PRO A 436 9.29 15.59 -8.74
C PRO A 436 9.69 15.67 -10.22
N ILE A 437 10.66 14.83 -10.59
CA ILE A 437 11.09 14.61 -11.96
C ILE A 437 11.10 13.11 -12.24
N ALA A 438 10.47 12.69 -13.34
CA ALA A 438 10.44 11.30 -13.79
C ALA A 438 11.13 11.13 -15.16
N ALA A 439 11.58 9.92 -15.48
CA ALA A 439 11.93 9.52 -16.83
C ALA A 439 11.24 8.21 -17.19
N LEU A 440 10.53 8.20 -18.30
CA LEU A 440 9.88 7.01 -18.87
C LEU A 440 10.71 6.52 -20.05
N VAL A 441 11.15 5.26 -19.99
CA VAL A 441 11.99 4.64 -21.02
C VAL A 441 11.23 3.45 -21.61
N CYS A 442 11.05 3.44 -22.92
CA CYS A 442 10.49 2.32 -23.68
C CYS A 442 11.37 2.00 -24.90
N ASN A 443 11.01 0.96 -25.66
CA ASN A 443 11.78 0.49 -26.82
C ASN A 443 10.90 0.23 -28.05
N PHE A 444 9.96 1.12 -28.32
CA PHE A 444 9.06 1.04 -29.48
C PHE A 444 9.80 1.34 -30.78
N THR A 445 9.52 0.53 -31.79
CA THR A 445 10.17 0.58 -33.12
C THR A 445 10.23 2.01 -33.67
N LYS A 446 11.40 2.45 -34.14
CA LYS A 446 11.57 3.78 -34.73
C LYS A 446 10.77 3.94 -36.03
N PRO A 447 10.30 5.15 -36.37
CA PRO A 447 9.78 5.42 -37.71
C PRO A 447 10.87 5.20 -38.76
N THR A 448 10.47 4.72 -39.94
CA THR A 448 11.31 4.68 -41.15
C THR A 448 10.98 5.88 -42.05
N ALA A 449 11.67 6.01 -43.18
CA ALA A 449 11.40 7.09 -44.14
C ALA A 449 9.96 7.04 -44.71
N ASP A 450 9.38 5.84 -44.81
CA ASP A 450 8.10 5.60 -45.50
C ASP A 450 6.99 5.11 -44.55
N LYS A 451 7.30 4.75 -43.30
CA LYS A 451 6.35 4.21 -42.32
C LYS A 451 6.59 4.80 -40.93
N PRO A 452 5.56 5.36 -40.26
CA PRO A 452 5.70 5.85 -38.88
C PRO A 452 5.97 4.68 -37.91
N SER A 453 6.34 5.02 -36.67
CA SER A 453 6.38 4.04 -35.57
C SER A 453 4.97 3.55 -35.30
N LEU A 454 4.72 2.26 -35.54
CA LEU A 454 3.45 1.62 -35.28
C LEU A 454 3.59 0.69 -34.09
N MET A 455 2.70 0.82 -33.11
CA MET A 455 2.71 0.02 -31.90
C MET A 455 1.83 -1.21 -32.07
N THR A 456 2.28 -2.35 -31.58
CA THR A 456 1.37 -3.43 -31.22
C THR A 456 0.43 -2.98 -30.09
N HIS A 457 -0.68 -3.70 -29.89
CA HIS A 457 -1.60 -3.38 -28.78
C HIS A 457 -0.92 -3.58 -27.41
N ASP A 458 -0.13 -4.64 -27.25
CA ASP A 458 0.67 -4.92 -26.04
C ASP A 458 1.71 -3.80 -25.75
N GLU A 459 2.32 -3.20 -26.79
CA GLU A 459 3.19 -2.03 -26.61
C GLU A 459 2.40 -0.80 -26.15
N ALA A 460 1.17 -0.60 -26.65
CA ALA A 460 0.31 0.50 -26.20
C ALA A 460 -0.12 0.31 -24.74
N GLU A 461 -0.48 -0.92 -24.35
CA GLU A 461 -0.75 -1.30 -22.95
C GLU A 461 0.47 -1.03 -22.06
N THR A 462 1.67 -1.46 -22.49
CA THR A 462 2.93 -1.19 -21.80
C THR A 462 3.19 0.31 -21.65
N PHE A 463 2.89 1.11 -22.67
CA PHE A 463 3.08 2.56 -22.57
C PHE A 463 2.15 3.20 -21.54
N PHE A 464 0.89 2.76 -21.49
CA PHE A 464 -0.05 3.19 -20.45
C PHE A 464 0.42 2.74 -19.07
N HIS A 465 0.84 1.49 -18.91
CA HIS A 465 1.40 0.96 -17.66
C HIS A 465 2.51 1.86 -17.11
N GLU A 466 3.57 2.11 -17.89
CA GLU A 466 4.70 2.94 -17.45
C GLU A 466 4.32 4.39 -17.20
N PHE A 467 3.35 4.91 -17.96
CA PHE A 467 2.85 6.26 -17.71
C PHE A 467 2.02 6.34 -16.42
N GLY A 468 1.41 5.24 -15.98
CA GLY A 468 0.79 5.12 -14.66
C GLY A 468 1.79 5.33 -13.52
N HIS A 469 2.98 4.70 -13.60
CA HIS A 469 4.09 4.95 -12.66
C HIS A 469 4.58 6.40 -12.70
N CYS A 470 4.67 6.97 -13.91
CA CYS A 470 5.04 8.37 -14.11
C CYS A 470 4.05 9.32 -13.41
N LEU A 471 2.74 9.09 -13.58
CA LEU A 471 1.70 9.86 -12.90
C LEU A 471 1.73 9.68 -11.38
N HIS A 472 1.98 8.47 -10.88
CA HIS A 472 2.11 8.23 -9.45
C HIS A 472 3.28 9.04 -8.85
N THR A 473 4.41 9.12 -9.56
CA THR A 473 5.53 9.99 -9.17
C THR A 473 5.15 11.48 -9.18
N LEU A 474 4.53 11.95 -10.26
CA LEU A 474 4.29 13.37 -10.51
C LEU A 474 3.12 13.97 -9.73
N LEU A 475 2.15 13.15 -9.32
CA LEU A 475 0.94 13.59 -8.63
C LEU A 475 0.99 13.35 -7.12
N SER A 476 2.09 12.79 -6.60
CA SER A 476 2.35 12.66 -5.17
C SER A 476 2.47 14.02 -4.48
N GLU A 477 1.89 14.15 -3.29
CA GLU A 477 1.94 15.34 -2.44
C GLU A 477 2.62 15.09 -1.08
N ALA A 478 3.21 13.90 -0.87
CA ALA A 478 3.94 13.53 0.35
C ALA A 478 5.01 14.57 0.76
N GLU A 479 5.06 14.95 2.03
CA GLU A 479 5.98 15.98 2.50
C GLU A 479 7.43 15.46 2.66
N ILE A 480 7.56 14.23 3.11
CA ILE A 480 8.83 13.50 3.30
C ILE A 480 9.14 12.72 2.01
N ALA A 481 10.34 12.92 1.47
CA ALA A 481 10.70 12.36 0.17
C ALA A 481 10.76 10.83 0.16
N GLY A 482 11.11 10.22 1.30
CA GLY A 482 11.04 8.76 1.48
C GLY A 482 9.65 8.13 1.29
N PHE A 483 8.58 8.93 1.23
CA PHE A 483 7.22 8.49 0.94
C PHE A 483 6.65 9.04 -0.37
N ALA A 484 7.43 9.83 -1.11
CA ALA A 484 6.96 10.46 -2.34
C ALA A 484 6.89 9.46 -3.50
N GLY A 485 5.91 9.70 -4.37
CA GLY A 485 5.74 8.99 -5.64
C GLY A 485 5.49 7.51 -5.45
N THR A 486 6.23 6.69 -6.18
CA THR A 486 6.12 5.23 -6.18
C THR A 486 6.79 4.56 -4.96
N SER A 487 7.13 5.32 -3.92
CA SER A 487 7.72 4.82 -2.65
C SER A 487 6.67 4.17 -1.74
N VAL A 488 5.90 3.24 -2.29
CA VAL A 488 4.88 2.41 -1.62
C VAL A 488 5.39 0.98 -1.43
N GLU A 489 4.59 0.13 -0.78
CA GLU A 489 4.90 -1.30 -0.66
C GLU A 489 5.10 -1.96 -2.03
N ARG A 490 6.13 -2.82 -2.15
CA ARG A 490 6.57 -3.35 -3.45
C ARG A 490 5.54 -4.24 -4.14
N ASP A 491 4.64 -4.86 -3.39
CA ASP A 491 3.52 -5.66 -3.90
C ASP A 491 2.24 -4.84 -4.16
N PHE A 492 2.27 -3.52 -3.93
CA PHE A 492 1.20 -2.57 -4.32
C PHE A 492 1.63 -1.62 -5.44
N VAL A 493 2.93 -1.38 -5.65
CA VAL A 493 3.43 -0.38 -6.61
C VAL A 493 2.90 -0.58 -8.03
N GLU A 494 2.59 -1.81 -8.43
CA GLU A 494 2.03 -2.12 -9.76
C GLU A 494 0.52 -1.91 -9.84
N ALA A 495 -0.20 -1.74 -8.73
CA ALA A 495 -1.65 -1.59 -8.78
C ALA A 495 -2.07 -0.30 -9.52
N PRO A 496 -1.41 0.87 -9.31
CA PRO A 496 -1.68 2.06 -10.10
C PRO A 496 -1.39 1.94 -11.60
N SER A 497 -0.30 1.29 -11.99
CA SER A 497 0.08 1.09 -13.39
C SER A 497 -0.83 0.09 -14.08
N GLN A 498 -1.10 -1.06 -13.45
CA GLN A 498 -1.98 -2.10 -13.96
C GLN A 498 -3.44 -1.65 -14.08
N MET A 499 -3.93 -0.80 -13.17
CA MET A 499 -5.27 -0.23 -13.31
C MET A 499 -5.37 0.57 -14.62
N PHE A 500 -4.30 1.25 -15.02
CA PHE A 500 -4.30 2.13 -16.17
C PHE A 500 -4.17 1.39 -17.52
N GLU A 501 -3.75 0.12 -17.51
CA GLU A 501 -3.79 -0.79 -18.68
C GLU A 501 -5.23 -0.93 -19.24
N GLU A 502 -6.24 -0.84 -18.39
CA GLU A 502 -7.65 -1.00 -18.79
C GLU A 502 -8.15 0.06 -19.79
N TRP A 503 -7.48 1.21 -19.89
CA TRP A 503 -7.84 2.27 -20.83
C TRP A 503 -7.53 1.92 -22.29
N VAL A 504 -6.59 1.00 -22.56
CA VAL A 504 -6.33 0.56 -23.94
C VAL A 504 -7.27 -0.55 -24.41
N TRP A 505 -8.13 -1.07 -23.52
CA TRP A 505 -9.13 -2.11 -23.81
C TRP A 505 -10.56 -1.59 -23.93
N THR A 506 -10.79 -0.31 -23.61
CA THR A 506 -12.13 0.28 -23.58
C THR A 506 -12.44 0.99 -24.92
N PRO A 507 -13.59 0.72 -25.59
CA PRO A 507 -13.94 1.37 -26.86
C PRO A 507 -13.91 2.89 -26.83
N GLU A 508 -14.48 3.48 -25.77
CA GLU A 508 -14.59 4.93 -25.59
C GLU A 508 -13.21 5.60 -25.68
N THR A 509 -12.24 5.09 -24.92
CA THR A 509 -10.88 5.64 -24.81
C THR A 509 -10.01 5.25 -26.00
N LEU A 510 -10.11 4.00 -26.47
CA LEU A 510 -9.38 3.50 -27.64
C LEU A 510 -9.71 4.33 -28.90
N SER A 511 -10.97 4.74 -29.06
CA SER A 511 -11.42 5.54 -30.20
C SER A 511 -10.78 6.94 -30.29
N LEU A 512 -10.21 7.46 -29.19
CA LEU A 512 -9.55 8.77 -29.16
C LEU A 512 -8.27 8.77 -30.03
N PHE A 513 -7.53 7.66 -30.01
CA PHE A 513 -6.21 7.55 -30.63
C PHE A 513 -6.07 6.47 -31.71
N ALA A 514 -6.94 5.47 -31.76
CA ALA A 514 -6.86 4.38 -32.74
C ALA A 514 -7.30 4.84 -34.14
N LYS A 515 -6.34 5.30 -34.95
CA LYS A 515 -6.57 5.84 -36.31
C LYS A 515 -5.51 5.33 -37.27
N HIS A 516 -5.96 4.92 -38.46
CA HIS A 516 -5.09 4.33 -39.47
C HIS A 516 -4.00 5.31 -39.91
N TYR A 517 -2.75 4.85 -39.96
CA TYR A 517 -1.60 5.73 -40.18
C TYR A 517 -1.60 6.46 -41.54
N GLU A 518 -2.12 5.83 -42.61
CA GLU A 518 -2.21 6.48 -43.94
C GLU A 518 -3.47 7.29 -44.18
N THR A 519 -4.63 6.79 -43.74
CA THR A 519 -5.93 7.34 -44.13
C THR A 519 -6.52 8.27 -43.07
N GLY A 520 -6.06 8.15 -41.81
CA GLY A 520 -6.62 8.86 -40.66
C GLY A 520 -7.99 8.36 -40.23
N GLU A 521 -8.55 7.34 -40.89
CA GLU A 521 -9.85 6.76 -40.53
C GLU A 521 -9.76 6.05 -39.17
N PRO A 522 -10.81 6.12 -38.33
CA PRO A 522 -10.85 5.41 -37.06
C PRO A 522 -10.80 3.89 -37.24
N MET A 523 -10.34 3.19 -36.21
CA MET A 523 -10.40 1.73 -36.18
C MET A 523 -11.85 1.25 -36.36
N PRO A 524 -12.12 0.29 -37.28
CA PRO A 524 -13.46 -0.24 -37.49
C PRO A 524 -14.06 -0.79 -36.20
N SER A 525 -15.35 -0.53 -35.97
CA SER A 525 -16.06 -1.03 -34.78
C SER A 525 -15.99 -2.54 -34.66
N GLU A 526 -16.06 -3.27 -35.78
CA GLU A 526 -15.97 -4.73 -35.79
C GLU A 526 -14.60 -5.24 -35.32
N LEU A 527 -13.52 -4.50 -35.60
CA LEU A 527 -12.18 -4.85 -35.12
C LEU A 527 -12.05 -4.59 -33.62
N ILE A 528 -12.58 -3.46 -33.13
CA ILE A 528 -12.64 -3.14 -31.69
C ILE A 528 -13.44 -4.20 -30.94
N GLU A 529 -14.64 -4.55 -31.44
CA GLU A 529 -15.49 -5.58 -30.86
C GLU A 529 -14.77 -6.94 -30.82
N GLY A 530 -14.06 -7.30 -31.89
CA GLY A 530 -13.21 -8.50 -31.94
C GLY A 530 -12.11 -8.48 -30.89
N MET A 531 -11.39 -7.37 -30.74
CA MET A 531 -10.32 -7.22 -29.74
C MET A 531 -10.86 -7.39 -28.32
N ILE A 532 -12.00 -6.78 -28.01
CA ILE A 532 -12.64 -6.89 -26.69
C ILE A 532 -13.14 -8.30 -26.44
N ALA A 533 -13.76 -8.94 -27.43
CA ALA A 533 -14.19 -10.33 -27.33
C ALA A 533 -13.01 -11.29 -27.14
N ALA A 534 -11.84 -10.94 -27.67
CA ALA A 534 -10.58 -11.67 -27.52
C ALA A 534 -9.79 -11.31 -26.25
N LYS A 535 -10.18 -10.27 -25.49
CA LYS A 535 -9.45 -9.82 -24.28
C LYS A 535 -9.17 -10.97 -23.31
N ASN A 536 -10.17 -11.83 -23.12
CA ASN A 536 -10.09 -12.95 -22.16
C ASN A 536 -9.65 -14.27 -22.82
N LEU A 537 -9.18 -14.22 -24.07
CA LEU A 537 -8.66 -15.38 -24.77
C LEU A 537 -7.44 -15.93 -24.01
N GLN A 538 -7.52 -17.20 -23.63
CA GLN A 538 -6.45 -17.90 -22.89
C GLN A 538 -6.04 -17.23 -21.56
N SER A 539 -6.89 -16.34 -21.00
CA SER A 539 -6.62 -15.60 -19.76
C SER A 539 -6.26 -16.52 -18.60
N GLY A 540 -6.90 -17.69 -18.47
CA GLY A 540 -6.60 -18.65 -17.41
C GLY A 540 -5.20 -19.22 -17.51
N ILE A 541 -4.76 -19.63 -18.71
CA ILE A 541 -3.41 -20.16 -18.93
C ILE A 541 -2.33 -19.08 -18.75
N LYS A 542 -2.61 -17.83 -19.18
CA LYS A 542 -1.72 -16.69 -18.97
C LYS A 542 -1.57 -16.41 -17.47
N THR A 543 -2.68 -16.33 -16.72
CA THR A 543 -2.68 -16.13 -15.27
C THR A 543 -1.99 -17.28 -14.54
N GLU A 544 -2.19 -18.53 -14.94
CA GLU A 544 -1.43 -19.65 -14.37
C GLU A 544 0.08 -19.52 -14.61
N GLY A 545 0.51 -18.76 -15.62
CA GLY A 545 1.92 -18.49 -15.88
C GLY A 545 2.51 -17.53 -14.85
N GLN A 546 1.73 -16.52 -14.47
CA GLN A 546 2.08 -15.60 -13.40
C GLN A 546 2.05 -16.28 -12.03
N ILE A 547 1.06 -17.15 -11.79
CA ILE A 547 1.00 -17.99 -10.59
C ILE A 547 2.22 -18.91 -10.50
N PHE A 548 2.62 -19.55 -11.61
CA PHE A 548 3.84 -20.36 -11.66
C PHE A 548 5.07 -19.59 -11.20
N LEU A 549 5.31 -18.41 -11.78
CA LEU A 549 6.49 -17.58 -11.49
C LEU A 549 6.49 -17.06 -10.04
N GLY A 550 5.32 -16.69 -9.51
CA GLY A 550 5.22 -16.25 -8.11
C GLY A 550 5.35 -17.40 -7.11
N MET A 551 4.73 -18.55 -7.38
CA MET A 551 4.84 -19.73 -6.52
C MET A 551 6.25 -20.32 -6.53
N VAL A 552 6.95 -20.33 -7.67
CA VAL A 552 8.32 -20.87 -7.73
C VAL A 552 9.31 -19.95 -7.00
N ASP A 553 9.13 -18.63 -7.11
CA ASP A 553 9.91 -17.66 -6.34
C ASP A 553 9.68 -17.81 -4.83
N GLN A 554 8.43 -17.98 -4.38
CA GLN A 554 8.16 -18.30 -2.97
C GLN A 554 8.82 -19.62 -2.55
N ALA A 555 8.66 -20.68 -3.33
CA ALA A 555 9.20 -22.00 -3.01
C ALA A 555 10.73 -22.02 -2.86
N TYR A 556 11.44 -21.20 -3.64
CA TYR A 556 12.90 -21.03 -3.49
C TYR A 556 13.31 -20.36 -2.18
N HIS A 557 12.42 -19.61 -1.52
CA HIS A 557 12.74 -18.75 -0.36
C HIS A 557 11.97 -19.11 0.91
N THR A 558 11.24 -20.24 0.91
CA THR A 558 10.51 -20.76 2.08
C THR A 558 11.10 -22.05 2.65
N ASP A 559 12.15 -22.60 2.03
CA ASP A 559 12.84 -23.78 2.56
C ASP A 559 13.61 -23.43 3.84
N GLU A 560 13.47 -24.24 4.88
CA GLU A 560 14.02 -23.97 6.23
C GLU A 560 15.54 -24.02 6.32
N ASP A 561 16.23 -24.61 5.33
CA ASP A 561 17.71 -24.63 5.31
C ASP A 561 18.29 -24.03 4.02
N GLY A 562 17.47 -23.42 3.17
CA GLY A 562 17.88 -22.78 1.93
C GLY A 562 18.65 -23.69 0.96
N VAL A 563 18.62 -25.03 1.13
CA VAL A 563 19.24 -25.98 0.21
C VAL A 563 18.19 -26.46 -0.79
N VAL A 564 18.13 -25.78 -1.93
CA VAL A 564 17.09 -26.00 -2.93
C VAL A 564 17.70 -26.53 -4.24
N ASP A 565 17.16 -27.63 -4.76
CA ASP A 565 17.34 -28.00 -6.18
C ASP A 565 16.35 -27.16 -7.00
N THR A 566 16.84 -26.04 -7.51
CA THR A 566 15.97 -25.06 -8.18
C THR A 566 15.36 -25.61 -9.47
N THR A 567 16.04 -26.54 -10.14
CA THR A 567 15.50 -27.17 -11.35
C THR A 567 14.33 -28.08 -11.00
N GLN A 568 14.48 -28.93 -9.97
CA GLN A 568 13.42 -29.85 -9.56
C GLN A 568 12.21 -29.09 -8.98
N VAL A 569 12.43 -28.09 -8.13
CA VAL A 569 11.35 -27.24 -7.61
C VAL A 569 10.65 -26.51 -8.77
N GLY A 570 11.39 -26.01 -9.75
CA GLY A 570 10.83 -25.44 -10.97
C GLY A 570 9.92 -26.41 -11.73
N TYR A 571 10.31 -27.68 -11.86
CA TYR A 571 9.46 -28.71 -12.48
C TYR A 571 8.23 -29.05 -11.64
N ASP A 572 8.37 -29.19 -10.33
CA ASP A 572 7.27 -29.53 -9.44
C ASP A 572 6.20 -28.42 -9.43
N VAL A 573 6.61 -27.16 -9.35
CA VAL A 573 5.69 -26.01 -9.41
C VAL A 573 5.11 -25.87 -10.81
N HIS A 574 5.87 -26.15 -11.88
CA HIS A 574 5.35 -26.17 -13.25
C HIS A 574 4.23 -27.21 -13.39
N ASP A 575 4.45 -28.44 -12.93
CA ASP A 575 3.46 -29.51 -13.03
C ASP A 575 2.22 -29.25 -12.15
N LEU A 576 2.39 -28.51 -11.04
CA LEU A 576 1.28 -28.04 -10.22
C LEU A 576 0.44 -26.96 -10.92
N THR A 577 1.08 -26.05 -11.65
CA THR A 577 0.45 -24.79 -12.08
C THR A 577 0.19 -24.70 -13.58
N ARG A 578 0.86 -25.46 -14.44
CA ARG A 578 0.75 -25.36 -15.90
C ARG A 578 -0.10 -26.48 -16.49
N MET A 579 -0.69 -26.21 -17.66
CA MET A 579 -1.57 -27.16 -18.38
C MET A 579 -0.85 -28.11 -19.31
N TYR A 580 0.42 -27.84 -19.60
CA TYR A 580 1.27 -28.62 -20.47
C TYR A 580 2.49 -29.13 -19.67
N PRO A 581 3.17 -30.20 -20.12
CA PRO A 581 4.33 -30.74 -19.42
C PRO A 581 5.50 -29.74 -19.43
N HIS A 582 6.32 -29.78 -18.38
CA HIS A 582 7.61 -29.09 -18.40
C HIS A 582 8.52 -29.70 -19.48
N THR A 583 9.49 -28.92 -19.94
CA THR A 583 10.49 -29.38 -20.93
C THR A 583 11.73 -29.91 -20.21
N PRO A 584 12.04 -31.21 -20.26
CA PRO A 584 13.23 -31.74 -19.58
C PRO A 584 14.52 -31.09 -20.07
N GLY A 585 15.39 -30.72 -19.14
CA GLY A 585 16.64 -30.01 -19.42
C GLY A 585 16.46 -28.52 -19.73
N SER A 586 15.28 -27.95 -19.50
CA SER A 586 15.13 -26.50 -19.37
C SER A 586 15.66 -26.03 -18.01
N HIS A 587 16.23 -24.83 -17.99
CA HIS A 587 16.79 -24.17 -16.81
C HIS A 587 16.36 -22.71 -16.79
N PHE A 588 15.05 -22.47 -16.86
CA PHE A 588 14.49 -21.12 -17.00
C PHE A 588 14.94 -20.19 -15.86
N GLN A 589 15.12 -20.75 -14.65
CA GLN A 589 15.55 -20.02 -13.47
C GLN A 589 16.95 -19.43 -13.63
N GLY A 590 17.80 -20.03 -14.48
CA GLY A 590 19.12 -19.48 -14.80
C GLY A 590 19.05 -18.13 -15.52
N SER A 591 17.93 -17.78 -16.15
CA SER A 591 17.73 -16.46 -16.77
C SER A 591 16.50 -15.72 -16.24
N PHE A 592 15.98 -16.13 -15.09
CA PHE A 592 14.87 -15.44 -14.44
C PHE A 592 15.39 -14.27 -13.58
N GLY A 593 15.70 -13.15 -14.23
CA GLY A 593 16.34 -11.98 -13.61
C GLY A 593 15.60 -11.35 -12.42
N HIS A 594 14.33 -11.70 -12.19
CA HIS A 594 13.60 -11.22 -11.01
C HIS A 594 14.14 -11.84 -9.70
N LEU A 595 14.76 -13.03 -9.76
CA LEU A 595 15.24 -13.73 -8.57
C LEU A 595 16.37 -13.00 -7.83
N THR A 596 17.01 -12.02 -8.45
CA THR A 596 18.15 -11.25 -7.88
C THR A 596 17.81 -9.82 -7.44
N GLY A 597 16.57 -9.36 -7.64
CA GLY A 597 16.10 -8.04 -7.17
C GLY A 597 14.64 -7.98 -6.71
N TYR A 598 13.87 -9.05 -6.91
CA TYR A 598 12.46 -9.21 -6.52
C TYR A 598 12.24 -10.52 -5.77
N GLN A 599 13.27 -11.04 -5.09
CA GLN A 599 13.19 -12.31 -4.38
C GLN A 599 12.00 -12.36 -3.40
N ALA A 600 11.32 -13.51 -3.39
CA ALA A 600 10.09 -13.73 -2.63
C ALA A 600 9.04 -12.60 -2.81
N GLY A 601 9.06 -11.92 -3.95
CA GLY A 601 8.26 -10.73 -4.24
C GLY A 601 7.53 -10.80 -5.57
N TYR A 602 7.78 -11.82 -6.40
CA TYR A 602 7.16 -11.91 -7.72
C TYR A 602 5.63 -12.04 -7.66
N TYR A 603 5.09 -12.56 -6.54
CA TYR A 603 3.64 -12.59 -6.31
C TYR A 603 2.99 -11.20 -6.37
N GLY A 604 3.77 -10.14 -6.14
CA GLY A 604 3.33 -8.74 -6.17
C GLY A 604 2.61 -8.37 -7.45
N TYR A 605 2.96 -8.93 -8.62
CA TYR A 605 2.26 -8.67 -9.87
C TYR A 605 0.80 -9.13 -9.86
N MET A 606 0.53 -10.34 -9.33
CA MET A 606 -0.84 -10.86 -9.23
C MET A 606 -1.60 -10.21 -8.07
N TRP A 607 -0.88 -9.93 -6.98
CA TRP A 607 -1.41 -9.24 -5.81
C TRP A 607 -1.92 -7.85 -6.20
N SER A 608 -1.05 -7.02 -6.79
CA SER A 608 -1.39 -5.70 -7.33
C SER A 608 -2.54 -5.75 -8.32
N LEU A 609 -2.55 -6.73 -9.24
CA LEU A 609 -3.59 -6.81 -10.28
C LEU A 609 -4.98 -7.04 -9.68
N VAL A 610 -5.08 -7.80 -8.57
CA VAL A 610 -6.34 -7.97 -7.84
C VAL A 610 -6.87 -6.63 -7.33
N TYR A 611 -6.02 -5.83 -6.67
CA TYR A 611 -6.43 -4.51 -6.17
C TYR A 611 -6.68 -3.51 -7.28
N ALA A 612 -5.89 -3.55 -8.35
CA ALA A 612 -6.07 -2.71 -9.54
C ALA A 612 -7.46 -2.91 -10.15
N GLN A 613 -7.87 -4.17 -10.37
CA GLN A 613 -9.18 -4.50 -10.92
C GLN A 613 -10.31 -4.09 -9.98
N ASP A 614 -10.14 -4.24 -8.67
CA ASP A 614 -11.17 -3.83 -7.71
C ASP A 614 -11.33 -2.30 -7.66
N MET A 615 -10.21 -1.55 -7.70
CA MET A 615 -10.23 -0.08 -7.77
C MET A 615 -10.78 0.45 -9.09
N PHE A 616 -10.53 -0.29 -10.19
CA PHE A 616 -10.96 0.07 -11.53
C PHE A 616 -12.49 0.14 -11.67
N GLN A 617 -13.25 -0.65 -10.91
CA GLN A 617 -14.72 -0.68 -10.96
C GLN A 617 -15.36 0.71 -10.82
N ARG A 618 -14.77 1.62 -10.03
CA ARG A 618 -15.27 3.00 -9.90
C ARG A 618 -15.28 3.75 -11.23
N PHE A 619 -14.30 3.52 -12.10
CA PHE A 619 -14.28 4.10 -13.45
C PHE A 619 -15.30 3.43 -14.37
N GLN A 620 -15.55 2.13 -14.21
CA GLN A 620 -16.62 1.43 -14.95
C GLN A 620 -18.01 1.97 -14.56
N GLU A 621 -18.22 2.31 -13.28
CA GLU A 621 -19.49 2.85 -12.77
C GLU A 621 -19.71 4.31 -13.14
N LEU A 622 -18.69 5.15 -13.02
CA LEU A 622 -18.79 6.60 -13.21
C LEU A 622 -18.47 7.06 -14.64
N GLY A 623 -17.87 6.19 -15.45
CA GLY A 623 -17.41 6.48 -16.81
C GLY A 623 -15.89 6.56 -16.91
N MET A 624 -15.37 6.04 -18.02
CA MET A 624 -13.93 5.83 -18.23
C MET A 624 -13.14 7.13 -18.43
N LEU A 625 -13.82 8.23 -18.73
CA LEU A 625 -13.27 9.58 -18.80
C LEU A 625 -13.78 10.49 -17.68
N SER A 626 -14.34 9.93 -16.60
CA SER A 626 -14.93 10.71 -15.50
C SER A 626 -13.87 11.49 -14.72
N PRO A 627 -13.92 12.85 -14.74
CA PRO A 627 -13.02 13.67 -13.94
C PRO A 627 -13.29 13.51 -12.43
N GLU A 628 -14.51 13.12 -12.05
CA GLU A 628 -14.87 12.85 -10.66
C GLU A 628 -14.15 11.59 -10.15
N ALA A 629 -14.17 10.51 -10.92
CA ALA A 629 -13.46 9.27 -10.59
C ALA A 629 -11.94 9.52 -10.55
N GLY A 630 -11.41 10.23 -11.56
CA GLY A 630 -9.98 10.54 -11.65
C GLY A 630 -9.49 11.45 -10.53
N ALA A 631 -10.25 12.49 -10.15
CA ALA A 631 -9.91 13.35 -9.01
C ALA A 631 -9.94 12.58 -7.68
N TYR A 632 -10.91 11.68 -7.50
CA TYR A 632 -11.00 10.85 -6.30
C TYR A 632 -9.85 9.84 -6.22
N TYR A 633 -9.47 9.22 -7.33
CA TYR A 633 -8.29 8.33 -7.41
C TYR A 633 -6.99 9.09 -7.16
N ARG A 634 -6.83 10.29 -7.74
CA ARG A 634 -5.69 11.17 -7.48
C ARG A 634 -5.57 11.51 -6.00
N ASP A 635 -6.67 11.87 -5.32
CA ASP A 635 -6.69 12.25 -3.90
C ASP A 635 -6.43 11.09 -2.93
N LYS A 636 -6.93 9.89 -3.24
CA LYS A 636 -6.89 8.75 -2.32
C LYS A 636 -5.71 7.83 -2.51
N ILE A 637 -5.19 7.74 -3.73
CA ILE A 637 -4.12 6.78 -4.08
C ILE A 637 -2.86 7.55 -4.49
N LEU A 638 -2.90 8.31 -5.59
CA LEU A 638 -1.67 8.86 -6.18
C LEU A 638 -1.02 9.95 -5.33
N SER A 639 -1.80 10.87 -4.75
CA SER A 639 -1.26 11.98 -3.95
C SER A 639 -0.64 11.53 -2.64
N LYS A 640 -1.02 10.33 -2.16
CA LYS A 640 -0.59 9.79 -0.89
C LYS A 640 0.79 9.17 -0.93
N GLY A 641 1.25 8.67 -2.09
CA GLY A 641 2.48 7.87 -2.15
C GLY A 641 2.51 6.84 -1.02
N GLY A 642 3.65 6.72 -0.34
CA GLY A 642 3.86 5.81 0.81
C GLY A 642 3.53 6.38 2.19
N THR A 643 2.75 7.47 2.28
CA THR A 643 2.48 8.15 3.57
C THR A 643 1.59 7.37 4.53
N GLU A 644 0.84 6.41 4.03
CA GLU A 644 -0.05 5.50 4.76
C GLU A 644 0.20 4.05 4.24
N ASP A 645 -0.30 3.03 4.93
CA ASP A 645 -0.21 1.64 4.44
C ASP A 645 -1.12 1.46 3.21
N SER A 646 -0.60 0.83 2.16
CA SER A 646 -1.32 0.72 0.87
C SER A 646 -2.70 0.05 0.99
N LEU A 647 -2.85 -0.91 1.89
CA LEU A 647 -4.15 -1.55 2.14
C LEU A 647 -5.18 -0.60 2.74
N ASP A 648 -4.76 0.32 3.60
CA ASP A 648 -5.65 1.32 4.18
C ASP A 648 -6.04 2.39 3.15
N LEU A 649 -5.12 2.76 2.26
CA LEU A 649 -5.43 3.60 1.10
C LEU A 649 -6.49 2.96 0.19
N VAL A 650 -6.32 1.68 -0.13
CA VAL A 650 -7.28 0.91 -0.93
C VAL A 650 -8.64 0.82 -0.22
N ARG A 651 -8.67 0.50 1.07
CA ARG A 651 -9.92 0.47 1.87
C ARG A 651 -10.62 1.82 1.88
N ALA A 652 -9.87 2.90 2.06
CA ALA A 652 -10.41 4.25 2.06
C ALA A 652 -10.97 4.64 0.69
N TYR A 653 -10.33 4.24 -0.41
CA TYR A 653 -10.79 4.47 -1.77
C TYR A 653 -12.04 3.65 -2.14
N LEU A 654 -12.07 2.37 -1.74
CA LEU A 654 -13.20 1.48 -2.02
C LEU A 654 -14.39 1.74 -1.09
N GLY A 655 -14.15 2.22 0.13
CA GLY A 655 -15.15 2.30 1.20
C GLY A 655 -15.54 0.93 1.78
N ARG A 656 -14.77 -0.11 1.49
CA ARG A 656 -14.96 -1.51 1.93
C ARG A 656 -13.63 -2.27 1.88
N GLU A 657 -13.60 -3.49 2.42
CA GLU A 657 -12.48 -4.40 2.17
C GLU A 657 -12.39 -4.75 0.67
N PRO A 658 -11.16 -4.87 0.14
CA PRO A 658 -10.93 -5.29 -1.23
C PRO A 658 -11.32 -6.76 -1.48
N SER A 659 -11.71 -7.07 -2.70
CA SER A 659 -12.12 -8.41 -3.15
C SER A 659 -11.43 -8.83 -4.45
N MET A 660 -11.35 -10.14 -4.70
CA MET A 660 -10.88 -10.71 -5.96
C MET A 660 -11.95 -10.72 -7.06
N ASP A 661 -13.20 -10.39 -6.76
CA ASP A 661 -14.33 -10.60 -7.67
C ASP A 661 -14.13 -9.90 -9.02
N ALA A 662 -13.75 -8.62 -9.01
CA ALA A 662 -13.49 -7.85 -10.23
C ALA A 662 -12.36 -8.46 -11.08
N PHE A 663 -11.30 -8.96 -10.41
CA PHE A 663 -10.23 -9.66 -11.09
C PHE A 663 -10.72 -10.98 -11.71
N LEU A 664 -11.55 -11.75 -11.01
CA LEU A 664 -12.11 -12.99 -11.57
C LEU A 664 -13.02 -12.71 -12.77
N GLU A 665 -13.84 -11.66 -12.70
CA GLU A 665 -14.66 -11.19 -13.82
C GLU A 665 -13.81 -10.74 -15.00
N SER A 666 -12.68 -10.05 -14.74
CA SER A 666 -11.76 -9.65 -15.80
C SER A 666 -11.10 -10.84 -16.50
N LEU A 667 -10.99 -12.00 -15.84
CA LEU A 667 -10.58 -13.27 -16.49
C LEU A 667 -11.70 -13.94 -17.30
N GLY A 668 -12.94 -13.42 -17.27
CA GLY A 668 -14.11 -14.04 -17.87
C GLY A 668 -14.69 -15.20 -17.06
N LEU A 669 -14.46 -15.19 -15.75
CA LEU A 669 -15.14 -16.09 -14.80
C LEU A 669 -16.35 -15.35 -14.21
N GLU A 670 -17.45 -16.08 -14.00
CA GLU A 670 -18.56 -15.54 -13.20
C GLU A 670 -18.06 -15.37 -11.76
N ALA A 671 -18.12 -14.16 -11.21
CA ALA A 671 -18.00 -13.98 -9.78
C ALA A 671 -19.06 -14.86 -9.10
N GLU A 672 -18.70 -15.56 -8.02
CA GLU A 672 -19.74 -16.12 -7.16
C GLU A 672 -20.58 -14.93 -6.70
N THR A 673 -21.83 -14.88 -7.18
CA THR A 673 -22.67 -13.70 -7.04
C THR A 673 -22.72 -13.33 -5.56
N ARG A 674 -22.12 -12.20 -5.19
CA ARG A 674 -22.27 -11.64 -3.85
C ARG A 674 -23.72 -11.22 -3.68
N VAL A 675 -24.56 -12.16 -3.27
CA VAL A 675 -25.94 -11.88 -2.92
C VAL A 675 -25.87 -11.09 -1.62
N ALA A 676 -26.19 -9.79 -1.70
CA ALA A 676 -26.40 -8.99 -0.51
C ALA A 676 -27.27 -9.79 0.45
N ILE A 677 -26.79 -10.00 1.68
CA ILE A 677 -27.56 -10.71 2.68
C ILE A 677 -28.81 -9.85 2.92
N ASP A 678 -29.99 -10.46 2.79
CA ASP A 678 -31.28 -9.79 2.95
C ASP A 678 -31.51 -9.43 4.43
N VAL A 679 -30.83 -8.38 4.87
CA VAL A 679 -30.95 -7.74 6.17
C VAL A 679 -31.13 -6.23 5.98
N PRO A 680 -32.10 -5.60 6.66
CA PRO A 680 -32.34 -4.16 6.55
C PRO A 680 -31.12 -3.28 6.88
N GLY A 681 -31.08 -2.10 6.27
CA GLY A 681 -30.01 -1.11 6.44
C GLY A 681 -28.99 -1.16 5.32
N GLU A 682 -27.73 -0.83 5.62
CA GLU A 682 -26.62 -0.87 4.65
C GLU A 682 -26.32 -2.30 4.17
N GLU A 683 -25.93 -2.45 2.91
CA GLU A 683 -25.68 -3.77 2.32
C GLU A 683 -24.46 -4.45 2.95
N VAL A 684 -24.59 -5.75 3.19
CA VAL A 684 -23.51 -6.61 3.71
C VAL A 684 -23.47 -7.89 2.89
N PHE A 685 -22.26 -8.39 2.61
CA PHE A 685 -22.05 -9.46 1.64
C PHE A 685 -21.43 -10.72 2.25
N ASP A 686 -20.61 -10.55 3.29
CA ASP A 686 -19.95 -11.65 3.99
C ASP A 686 -20.81 -12.15 5.18
N ALA A 687 -20.56 -13.37 5.66
CA ALA A 687 -21.27 -13.92 6.82
C ALA A 687 -20.99 -13.08 8.09
N PRO A 688 -21.98 -12.92 9.00
CA PRO A 688 -21.76 -12.18 10.24
C PRO A 688 -20.79 -12.91 11.17
N GLU A 689 -20.01 -12.14 11.92
CA GLU A 689 -19.40 -12.63 13.14
C GLU A 689 -20.48 -12.85 14.20
N GLN A 690 -20.29 -13.82 15.10
CA GLN A 690 -21.28 -14.17 16.12
C GLN A 690 -20.61 -14.39 17.49
N SER A 691 -21.22 -13.87 18.55
CA SER A 691 -20.78 -14.12 19.92
C SER A 691 -21.48 -15.32 20.56
N GLU A 692 -20.96 -15.80 21.69
CA GLU A 692 -21.59 -16.86 22.48
C GLU A 692 -23.01 -16.52 22.96
N SER A 693 -23.35 -15.22 23.08
CA SER A 693 -24.69 -14.77 23.46
C SER A 693 -25.69 -14.79 22.30
N GLY A 694 -25.22 -15.07 21.09
CA GLY A 694 -26.00 -15.07 19.85
C GLY A 694 -26.12 -13.70 19.19
N LEU A 695 -25.36 -12.68 19.64
CA LEU A 695 -25.25 -11.42 18.94
C LEU A 695 -24.50 -11.63 17.63
N GLU A 696 -25.11 -11.27 16.50
CA GLU A 696 -24.48 -11.27 15.17
C GLU A 696 -24.06 -9.85 14.79
N TRP A 697 -22.92 -9.67 14.14
CA TRP A 697 -22.52 -8.39 13.57
C TRP A 697 -21.72 -8.50 12.27
N TRP A 698 -21.81 -7.45 11.46
CA TRP A 698 -20.94 -7.17 10.33
C TRP A 698 -20.17 -5.88 10.60
N VAL A 699 -18.89 -5.87 10.26
CA VAL A 699 -18.11 -4.63 10.27
C VAL A 699 -18.28 -3.95 8.91
N ILE A 700 -18.94 -2.79 8.90
CA ILE A 700 -19.18 -2.01 7.67
C ILE A 700 -17.97 -1.11 7.41
N GLN A 701 -17.47 -0.46 8.45
CA GLN A 701 -16.28 0.37 8.42
C GLN A 701 -15.43 0.02 9.63
N ARG A 702 -14.27 -0.60 9.40
CA ARG A 702 -13.31 -0.93 10.44
C ARG A 702 -12.44 0.29 10.73
N VAL A 703 -12.12 0.50 12.00
CA VAL A 703 -11.09 1.45 12.44
C VAL A 703 -10.17 0.68 13.37
N GLU A 704 -8.87 0.69 13.08
CA GLU A 704 -7.87 0.15 14.00
C GLU A 704 -7.71 1.09 15.20
N GLY A 705 -7.74 0.52 16.40
CA GLY A 705 -7.59 1.26 17.64
C GLY A 705 -7.78 0.37 18.86
N ASP A 706 -7.05 0.67 19.94
CA ASP A 706 -7.10 -0.12 21.17
C ASP A 706 -8.13 0.42 22.19
N VAL A 707 -8.74 1.57 21.89
CA VAL A 707 -9.65 2.26 22.81
C VAL A 707 -11.10 1.92 22.45
N THR A 708 -11.66 1.00 23.21
CA THR A 708 -13.08 0.62 23.13
C THR A 708 -13.85 1.11 24.36
N PRO A 709 -15.16 1.40 24.27
CA PRO A 709 -15.93 1.87 25.41
C PRO A 709 -16.07 0.76 26.47
N ARG A 710 -15.80 1.09 27.74
CA ARG A 710 -16.21 0.24 28.86
C ARG A 710 -17.73 0.24 28.93
N LYS A 711 -18.31 -0.84 29.47
CA LYS A 711 -19.77 -0.97 29.63
C LYS A 711 -20.40 0.18 30.43
N THR A 712 -19.64 0.86 31.28
CA THR A 712 -20.10 2.00 32.08
C THR A 712 -19.92 3.36 31.41
N ASP A 713 -19.20 3.43 30.28
CA ASP A 713 -18.91 4.69 29.60
C ASP A 713 -20.16 5.25 28.91
N ILE A 714 -20.12 6.56 28.65
CA ILE A 714 -21.13 7.24 27.86
C ILE A 714 -20.63 7.28 26.42
N VAL A 715 -21.43 6.78 25.49
CA VAL A 715 -21.07 6.78 24.07
C VAL A 715 -21.92 7.79 23.32
N LYS A 716 -21.32 8.38 22.29
CA LYS A 716 -22.03 9.18 21.29
C LYS A 716 -22.04 8.39 19.98
N VAL A 717 -23.22 8.18 19.40
CA VAL A 717 -23.38 7.32 18.23
C VAL A 717 -24.32 7.94 17.19
N HIS A 718 -24.09 7.59 15.93
CA HIS A 718 -25.16 7.57 14.93
C HIS A 718 -25.73 6.16 14.82
N TYR A 719 -27.05 6.05 14.64
CA TYR A 719 -27.68 4.75 14.41
C TYR A 719 -28.99 4.85 13.62
N SER A 720 -29.34 3.75 13.00
CA SER A 720 -30.67 3.47 12.44
C SER A 720 -31.07 2.04 12.82
N GLY A 721 -32.34 1.80 13.15
CA GLY A 721 -32.83 0.54 13.70
C GLY A 721 -34.11 0.05 13.03
N TRP A 722 -34.14 -1.23 12.66
CA TRP A 722 -35.21 -1.91 11.93
C TRP A 722 -35.62 -3.24 12.58
N LEU A 723 -36.86 -3.65 12.35
CA LEU A 723 -37.29 -5.03 12.50
C LEU A 723 -36.79 -5.86 11.30
N GLU A 724 -36.74 -7.18 11.44
CA GLU A 724 -36.30 -8.08 10.34
C GLU A 724 -37.15 -7.96 9.07
N ASP A 725 -38.39 -7.50 9.17
CA ASP A 725 -39.26 -7.26 8.01
C ASP A 725 -38.97 -5.93 7.28
N GLY A 726 -37.93 -5.20 7.68
CA GLY A 726 -37.55 -3.91 7.11
C GLY A 726 -38.26 -2.70 7.73
N THR A 727 -39.16 -2.91 8.69
CA THR A 727 -39.83 -1.79 9.36
C THR A 727 -38.87 -1.01 10.25
N MET A 728 -38.51 0.21 9.86
CA MET A 728 -37.70 1.10 10.69
C MET A 728 -38.49 1.59 11.91
N PHE A 729 -37.90 1.47 13.11
CA PHE A 729 -38.56 1.88 14.35
C PHE A 729 -37.88 3.07 15.04
N ASP A 730 -36.64 3.41 14.67
CA ASP A 730 -35.87 4.51 15.27
C ASP A 730 -34.61 4.83 14.44
N SER A 731 -34.26 6.11 14.27
CA SER A 731 -33.00 6.54 13.65
C SER A 731 -32.54 7.90 14.19
N SER A 732 -31.29 7.97 14.67
CA SER A 732 -30.65 9.24 15.01
C SER A 732 -30.15 10.00 13.78
N VAL A 733 -29.86 9.29 12.70
CA VAL A 733 -29.47 9.85 11.41
C VAL A 733 -30.63 10.65 10.81
N ASP A 734 -31.84 10.10 10.79
CA ASP A 734 -33.05 10.80 10.30
C ASP A 734 -33.40 12.06 11.10
N ARG A 735 -33.01 12.07 12.38
CA ARG A 735 -33.19 13.25 13.24
C ARG A 735 -32.11 14.31 13.03
N GLY A 736 -31.05 14.00 12.28
CA GLY A 736 -29.90 14.88 12.03
C GLY A 736 -29.08 15.18 13.29
N GLN A 737 -29.20 14.36 14.35
CA GLN A 737 -28.47 14.57 15.60
C GLN A 737 -28.05 13.23 16.22
N PRO A 738 -26.75 13.08 16.57
CA PRO A 738 -26.26 11.91 17.30
C PRO A 738 -27.01 11.64 18.60
N ALA A 739 -27.07 10.37 19.00
CA ALA A 739 -27.57 9.98 20.31
C ALA A 739 -26.41 9.82 21.29
N THR A 740 -26.63 10.26 22.53
CA THR A 740 -25.67 10.11 23.63
C THR A 740 -26.33 9.43 24.81
N PHE A 741 -25.74 8.34 25.29
CA PHE A 741 -26.28 7.60 26.44
C PHE A 741 -25.19 6.75 27.14
N PRO A 742 -25.38 6.44 28.43
CA PRO A 742 -24.55 5.48 29.14
C PRO A 742 -24.79 4.06 28.64
N LEU A 743 -23.71 3.36 28.30
CA LEU A 743 -23.77 2.06 27.64
C LEU A 743 -24.36 0.95 28.53
N ASN A 744 -24.40 1.14 29.85
CA ASN A 744 -25.05 0.24 30.80
C ASN A 744 -26.56 0.51 30.99
N ARG A 745 -27.16 1.45 30.26
CA ARG A 745 -28.62 1.73 30.32
C ARG A 745 -29.35 1.51 28.99
N VAL A 746 -28.73 0.78 28.08
CA VAL A 746 -29.35 0.33 26.81
C VAL A 746 -29.59 -1.17 26.83
N ILE A 747 -30.15 -1.72 25.75
CA ILE A 747 -30.41 -3.15 25.64
C ILE A 747 -29.09 -3.95 25.66
N PRO A 748 -29.08 -5.20 26.20
CA PRO A 748 -27.86 -5.98 26.35
C PRO A 748 -27.02 -6.13 25.08
N GLY A 749 -27.66 -6.28 23.92
CA GLY A 749 -26.97 -6.41 22.63
C GLY A 749 -26.19 -5.14 22.24
N TRP A 750 -26.68 -3.95 22.59
CA TRP A 750 -25.92 -2.72 22.43
C TRP A 750 -24.76 -2.63 23.41
N THR A 751 -25.01 -2.96 24.69
CA THR A 751 -23.95 -2.97 25.71
C THR A 751 -22.81 -3.90 25.33
N GLU A 752 -23.11 -5.07 24.76
CA GLU A 752 -22.12 -6.01 24.26
C GLU A 752 -21.47 -5.53 22.96
N GLY A 753 -22.25 -5.23 21.93
CA GLY A 753 -21.76 -4.91 20.59
C GLY A 753 -20.94 -3.64 20.54
N VAL A 754 -21.45 -2.53 21.10
CA VAL A 754 -20.76 -1.22 21.05
C VAL A 754 -19.52 -1.21 21.94
N SER A 755 -19.45 -2.03 22.99
CA SER A 755 -18.22 -2.17 23.80
C SER A 755 -17.07 -2.85 23.06
N LYS A 756 -17.33 -3.41 21.88
CA LYS A 756 -16.32 -4.00 20.99
C LYS A 756 -15.97 -3.09 19.82
N MET A 757 -16.57 -1.90 19.74
CA MET A 757 -16.34 -0.94 18.66
C MET A 757 -15.27 0.08 19.04
N CYS A 758 -14.54 0.57 18.04
CA CYS A 758 -13.65 1.72 18.14
C CYS A 758 -14.35 3.02 17.73
N VAL A 759 -13.87 4.17 18.23
CA VAL A 759 -14.36 5.48 17.75
C VAL A 759 -14.05 5.63 16.26
N GLY A 760 -15.06 6.01 15.47
CA GLY A 760 -15.06 6.04 14.01
C GLY A 760 -15.53 4.74 13.35
N GLU A 761 -15.67 3.63 14.11
CA GLU A 761 -16.09 2.35 13.56
C GLU A 761 -17.61 2.33 13.28
N LYS A 762 -18.01 1.63 12.22
CA LYS A 762 -19.40 1.37 11.87
C LYS A 762 -19.68 -0.12 11.75
N ARG A 763 -20.75 -0.58 12.41
CA ARG A 763 -21.19 -1.98 12.40
C ARG A 763 -22.67 -2.11 12.13
N LYS A 764 -23.04 -3.21 11.48
CA LYS A 764 -24.41 -3.73 11.50
C LYS A 764 -24.52 -4.76 12.60
N PHE A 765 -25.51 -4.65 13.48
CA PHE A 765 -25.84 -5.64 14.50
C PHE A 765 -27.17 -6.30 14.18
N ARG A 766 -27.22 -7.63 14.33
CA ARG A 766 -28.47 -8.39 14.41
C ARG A 766 -28.61 -8.95 15.82
N ILE A 767 -29.52 -8.34 16.57
CA ILE A 767 -29.67 -8.52 18.02
C ILE A 767 -30.89 -9.41 18.28
N PRO A 768 -30.70 -10.67 18.73
CA PRO A 768 -31.81 -11.57 19.01
C PRO A 768 -32.63 -11.07 20.21
N ALA A 769 -33.90 -11.47 20.27
CA ALA A 769 -34.86 -11.01 21.28
C ALA A 769 -34.35 -11.03 22.75
N PRO A 770 -33.61 -12.06 23.23
CA PRO A 770 -33.09 -12.08 24.60
C PRO A 770 -32.08 -10.96 24.91
N LEU A 771 -31.38 -10.46 23.89
CA LEU A 771 -30.44 -9.33 23.98
C LEU A 771 -31.10 -7.98 23.64
N ALA A 772 -32.38 -7.99 23.28
CA ALA A 772 -33.20 -6.83 22.98
C ALA A 772 -34.26 -6.60 24.09
N TYR A 773 -35.56 -6.55 23.73
CA TYR A 773 -36.66 -6.32 24.68
C TYR A 773 -37.36 -7.61 25.16
N GLY A 774 -36.93 -8.78 24.67
CA GLY A 774 -37.51 -10.09 24.98
C GLY A 774 -39.04 -10.12 24.83
N SER A 775 -39.69 -10.93 25.67
CA SER A 775 -41.14 -11.12 25.66
C SER A 775 -41.96 -9.90 26.13
N ARG A 776 -41.31 -8.79 26.52
CA ARG A 776 -42.00 -7.56 26.92
C ARG A 776 -42.29 -6.64 25.74
N GLY A 777 -41.38 -6.54 24.78
CA GLY A 777 -41.45 -5.55 23.68
C GLY A 777 -41.44 -4.08 24.16
N ARG A 778 -41.69 -3.15 23.23
CA ARG A 778 -41.96 -1.71 23.47
C ARG A 778 -43.04 -1.21 22.48
N PRO A 779 -43.61 0.00 22.63
CA PRO A 779 -44.69 0.47 21.74
C PRO A 779 -44.47 0.32 20.23
N SER A 780 -43.23 0.50 19.75
CA SER A 780 -42.84 0.34 18.34
C SER A 780 -42.08 -0.94 18.02
N ILE A 781 -41.92 -1.84 18.99
CA ILE A 781 -41.14 -3.09 18.86
C ILE A 781 -41.96 -4.23 19.48
N PRO A 782 -42.52 -5.16 18.69
CA PRO A 782 -43.27 -6.28 19.23
C PRO A 782 -42.47 -7.13 20.24
N PRO A 783 -43.14 -7.85 21.15
CA PRO A 783 -42.50 -8.90 21.93
C PRO A 783 -41.74 -9.90 21.05
N ASP A 784 -40.63 -10.39 21.57
CA ASP A 784 -39.80 -11.44 20.95
C ASP A 784 -39.23 -11.08 19.56
N SER A 785 -39.12 -9.78 19.24
CA SER A 785 -38.51 -9.32 17.99
C SER A 785 -36.98 -9.32 18.03
N THR A 786 -36.36 -9.78 16.94
CA THR A 786 -34.96 -9.51 16.58
C THR A 786 -34.85 -8.09 16.04
N LEU A 787 -33.80 -7.37 16.42
CA LEU A 787 -33.55 -5.99 15.99
C LEU A 787 -32.30 -5.91 15.14
N ILE A 788 -32.39 -5.19 14.03
CA ILE A 788 -31.26 -4.87 13.16
C ILE A 788 -30.87 -3.42 13.41
N PHE A 789 -29.59 -3.15 13.57
CA PHE A 789 -29.07 -1.79 13.74
C PHE A 789 -27.84 -1.55 12.89
N ASP A 790 -27.78 -0.42 12.22
CA ASP A 790 -26.51 0.16 11.79
C ASP A 790 -26.09 1.16 12.86
N VAL A 791 -24.87 1.04 13.37
CA VAL A 791 -24.33 1.89 14.45
C VAL A 791 -22.95 2.37 14.06
N GLU A 792 -22.74 3.68 14.14
CA GLU A 792 -21.45 4.36 14.03
C GLU A 792 -21.09 4.93 15.39
N LEU A 793 -19.94 4.53 15.95
CA LEU A 793 -19.46 5.04 17.23
C LEU A 793 -18.69 6.34 16.99
N LEU A 794 -19.23 7.48 17.40
CA LEU A 794 -18.65 8.79 17.12
C LEU A 794 -17.70 9.29 18.19
N ASP A 795 -17.94 8.91 19.45
CA ASP A 795 -17.13 9.38 20.59
C ASP A 795 -17.36 8.52 21.84
N ILE A 796 -16.35 8.44 22.71
CA ILE A 796 -16.43 7.89 24.06
C ILE A 796 -16.30 9.07 25.03
N ILE A 797 -17.42 9.49 25.62
CA ILE A 797 -17.47 10.64 26.51
C ILE A 797 -16.99 10.23 27.90
N ASP A 798 -15.71 10.46 28.14
CA ASP A 798 -15.05 10.23 29.42
C ASP A 798 -15.33 11.36 30.43
N TYR A 799 -16.35 11.19 31.27
CA TYR A 799 -16.62 12.10 32.39
C TYR A 799 -15.70 11.85 33.61
N ALA A 800 -14.78 10.87 33.55
CA ALA A 800 -13.95 10.44 34.68
C ALA A 800 -12.52 11.05 34.67
N LYS A 801 -12.20 11.99 33.78
CA LYS A 801 -10.99 12.83 33.93
C LYS A 801 -11.14 13.76 35.13
N VAL A 802 -10.85 13.22 36.31
CA VAL A 802 -10.61 13.97 37.55
C VAL A 802 -9.47 14.96 37.26
N PRO A 803 -9.64 16.28 37.50
CA PRO A 803 -8.54 17.23 37.37
C PRO A 803 -7.34 16.77 38.21
N PRO A 804 -6.10 16.98 37.77
CA PRO A 804 -4.91 16.75 38.59
C PRO A 804 -5.06 17.41 39.97
N MET A 805 -4.50 16.77 41.01
CA MET A 805 -4.62 17.09 42.44
C MET A 805 -4.59 18.59 42.81
N GLU A 806 -3.86 19.39 42.05
CA GLU A 806 -3.64 20.82 42.23
C GLU A 806 -4.87 21.69 41.87
N GLN A 807 -5.91 21.09 41.28
CA GLN A 807 -7.08 21.80 40.74
C GLN A 807 -8.39 21.45 41.48
N LEU A 808 -8.40 20.52 42.43
CA LEU A 808 -9.62 20.20 43.19
C LEU A 808 -9.88 21.24 44.30
N PRO A 809 -11.11 21.77 44.42
CA PRO A 809 -11.45 22.72 45.46
C PRO A 809 -11.57 22.10 46.86
N GLY A 810 -11.46 22.95 47.87
CA GLY A 810 -11.56 22.57 49.28
C GLY A 810 -10.21 22.27 49.91
N ASP A 811 -10.23 21.44 50.94
CA ASP A 811 -9.02 21.08 51.69
C ASP A 811 -8.11 20.20 50.84
N SER A 812 -6.79 20.40 50.97
CA SER A 812 -5.80 19.59 50.25
C SER A 812 -5.76 18.14 50.77
N VAL A 813 -5.53 17.21 49.87
CA VAL A 813 -5.42 15.77 50.14
C VAL A 813 -4.13 15.23 49.54
N THR A 814 -3.55 14.19 50.15
CA THR A 814 -2.33 13.52 49.66
C THR A 814 -2.60 12.01 49.56
N GLY A 815 -2.02 11.36 48.55
CA GLY A 815 -2.22 9.93 48.27
C GLY A 815 -3.11 9.65 47.05
N GLU A 816 -3.47 8.38 46.83
CA GLU A 816 -4.37 7.93 45.75
C GLU A 816 -5.83 7.87 46.24
N ALA A 817 -6.78 8.22 45.38
CA ALA A 817 -8.21 8.11 45.69
C ALA A 817 -8.63 6.64 45.66
N ALA A 818 -9.47 6.23 46.62
CA ALA A 818 -10.26 5.01 46.46
C ALA A 818 -11.44 5.29 45.52
N THR A 819 -11.80 4.34 44.66
CA THR A 819 -12.94 4.44 43.74
C THR A 819 -13.78 3.18 43.82
N SER A 820 -15.10 3.31 43.95
CA SER A 820 -16.03 2.18 43.96
C SER A 820 -16.48 1.76 42.55
N GLU A 821 -17.15 0.61 42.44
CA GLU A 821 -17.77 0.14 41.20
C GLU A 821 -18.83 1.11 40.64
N SER A 822 -19.43 1.97 41.48
CA SER A 822 -20.42 2.96 41.03
C SER A 822 -19.78 4.21 40.40
N GLY A 823 -18.45 4.34 40.52
CA GLY A 823 -17.67 5.48 40.07
C GLY A 823 -17.51 6.59 41.12
N LEU A 824 -17.94 6.37 42.36
CA LEU A 824 -17.66 7.30 43.47
C LEU A 824 -16.19 7.21 43.84
N SER A 825 -15.48 8.34 43.85
CA SER A 825 -14.10 8.41 44.33
C SER A 825 -13.99 9.18 45.65
N TRP A 826 -13.07 8.82 46.53
CA TRP A 826 -12.84 9.54 47.78
C TRP A 826 -11.43 9.47 48.33
N TYR A 827 -11.13 10.43 49.22
CA TYR A 827 -9.92 10.48 50.04
C TYR A 827 -10.29 10.54 51.51
N ASP A 828 -9.79 9.61 52.32
CA ASP A 828 -9.85 9.72 53.77
C ASP A 828 -8.80 10.71 54.28
N MET A 829 -9.25 11.91 54.62
CA MET A 829 -8.40 12.96 55.18
C MET A 829 -8.10 12.67 56.65
N THR A 830 -9.05 12.08 57.35
CA THR A 830 -8.92 11.59 58.73
C THR A 830 -9.85 10.40 58.88
N GLU A 831 -9.32 9.24 59.26
CA GLU A 831 -10.16 8.08 59.55
C GLU A 831 -10.80 8.25 60.94
N GLY A 832 -12.13 8.15 60.99
CA GLY A 832 -12.89 8.19 62.24
C GLY A 832 -12.71 6.92 63.07
N ASN A 833 -12.90 7.03 64.39
CA ASN A 833 -12.79 5.90 65.32
C ASN A 833 -14.11 5.55 66.01
N GLY A 834 -15.20 6.27 65.69
CA GLY A 834 -16.54 6.01 66.21
C GLY A 834 -17.35 5.02 65.35
N PRO A 835 -18.65 4.85 65.66
CA PRO A 835 -19.52 3.94 64.91
C PRO A 835 -19.68 4.39 63.45
N GLN A 836 -19.86 3.42 62.56
CA GLN A 836 -20.25 3.62 61.15
C GLN A 836 -21.78 3.46 61.03
N PRO A 837 -22.46 4.19 60.13
CA PRO A 837 -23.88 3.97 59.83
C PRO A 837 -24.23 2.51 59.57
N ALA A 838 -25.26 1.97 60.26
CA ALA A 838 -25.70 0.59 60.10
C ALA A 838 -26.34 0.30 58.71
N GLY A 839 -26.79 1.34 58.01
CA GLY A 839 -27.28 1.23 56.63
C GLY A 839 -27.88 2.54 56.12
N ALA A 840 -28.51 2.50 54.95
CA ALA A 840 -29.06 3.69 54.30
C ALA A 840 -30.21 4.37 55.10
N SER A 841 -30.82 3.71 56.08
CA SER A 841 -31.83 4.34 56.95
C SER A 841 -31.24 5.14 58.11
N SER A 842 -29.96 4.97 58.44
CA SER A 842 -29.29 5.66 59.53
C SER A 842 -29.32 7.17 59.30
N THR A 843 -29.55 7.93 60.37
CA THR A 843 -29.45 9.39 60.38
C THR A 843 -28.04 9.80 60.75
N VAL A 844 -27.41 10.58 59.89
CA VAL A 844 -26.05 11.10 60.10
C VAL A 844 -26.09 12.59 60.38
N GLU A 845 -25.19 13.04 61.24
CA GLU A 845 -24.91 14.45 61.46
C GLU A 845 -23.53 14.78 60.89
N VAL A 846 -23.44 15.76 59.99
CA VAL A 846 -22.20 16.09 59.30
C VAL A 846 -21.91 17.59 59.27
N HIS A 847 -20.63 17.92 59.18
CA HIS A 847 -20.17 19.15 58.56
C HIS A 847 -19.75 18.87 57.11
N TYR A 848 -19.97 19.83 56.22
CA TYR A 848 -19.58 19.72 54.82
C TYR A 848 -19.40 21.07 54.15
N THR A 849 -18.64 21.06 53.06
CA THR A 849 -18.64 22.11 52.03
C THR A 849 -18.63 21.42 50.66
N GLY A 850 -19.42 21.93 49.71
CA GLY A 850 -19.61 21.38 48.37
C GLY A 850 -19.25 22.39 47.27
N TRP A 851 -18.57 21.90 46.23
CA TRP A 851 -18.10 22.66 45.08
C TRP A 851 -18.36 21.93 43.76
N LEU A 852 -18.45 22.71 42.68
CA LEU A 852 -18.29 22.22 41.31
C LEU A 852 -16.80 22.03 41.00
N ASN A 853 -16.48 21.24 39.96
CA ASN A 853 -15.09 20.98 39.55
C ASN A 853 -14.29 22.26 39.27
N ASP A 854 -14.96 23.32 38.79
CA ASP A 854 -14.34 24.61 38.45
C ASP A 854 -13.99 25.47 39.68
N GLY A 855 -14.21 24.94 40.89
CA GLY A 855 -13.96 25.62 42.15
C GLY A 855 -15.14 26.45 42.68
N THR A 856 -16.26 26.51 41.96
CA THR A 856 -17.46 27.22 42.41
C THR A 856 -18.08 26.53 43.61
N LYS A 857 -18.01 27.16 44.79
CA LYS A 857 -18.67 26.68 46.01
C LYS A 857 -20.18 26.89 45.88
N PHE A 858 -20.97 25.84 46.03
CA PHE A 858 -22.44 25.93 45.95
C PHE A 858 -23.15 25.79 47.29
N ASP A 859 -22.56 25.13 48.28
CA ASP A 859 -23.17 24.95 49.59
C ASP A 859 -22.12 24.65 50.68
N SER A 860 -22.36 25.07 51.93
CA SER A 860 -21.48 24.77 53.07
C SER A 860 -22.19 24.92 54.41
N SER A 861 -22.21 23.84 55.18
CA SER A 861 -22.64 23.87 56.58
C SER A 861 -21.57 24.47 57.50
N VAL A 862 -20.30 24.38 57.11
CA VAL A 862 -19.19 25.02 57.82
C VAL A 862 -19.31 26.54 57.78
N ASP A 863 -19.62 27.12 56.61
CA ASP A 863 -19.84 28.57 56.46
C ASP A 863 -21.05 29.05 57.30
N ARG A 864 -22.01 28.16 57.58
CA ARG A 864 -23.17 28.42 58.44
C ARG A 864 -22.89 28.23 59.94
N GLY A 865 -21.77 27.60 60.30
CA GLY A 865 -21.40 27.31 61.70
C GLY A 865 -22.35 26.34 62.41
N GLN A 866 -23.11 25.52 61.66
CA GLN A 866 -24.07 24.55 62.20
C GLN A 866 -23.98 23.25 61.42
N THR A 867 -23.96 22.11 62.12
CA THR A 867 -24.09 20.78 61.52
C THR A 867 -25.45 20.61 60.87
N ILE A 868 -25.54 19.67 59.92
CA ILE A 868 -26.82 19.25 59.35
C ILE A 868 -27.05 17.77 59.66
N SER A 869 -28.31 17.39 59.90
CA SER A 869 -28.71 16.00 60.12
C SER A 869 -29.73 15.55 59.09
N PHE A 870 -29.53 14.37 58.52
CA PHE A 870 -30.43 13.76 57.54
C PHE A 870 -30.28 12.23 57.53
N PRO A 871 -31.33 11.48 57.13
CA PRO A 871 -31.20 10.06 56.86
C PRO A 871 -30.44 9.82 55.54
N LEU A 872 -29.55 8.83 55.49
CA LEU A 872 -28.69 8.57 54.32
C LEU A 872 -29.47 8.23 53.05
N ASN A 873 -30.68 7.69 53.15
CA ASN A 873 -31.58 7.43 52.03
C ASN A 873 -32.36 8.68 51.55
N GLY A 874 -32.17 9.82 52.19
CA GLY A 874 -32.80 11.10 51.85
C GLY A 874 -31.90 12.06 51.06
N VAL A 875 -30.71 11.62 50.64
CA VAL A 875 -29.70 12.43 49.93
C VAL A 875 -29.30 11.78 48.60
N ILE A 876 -28.46 12.47 47.82
CA ILE A 876 -27.92 11.95 46.56
C ILE A 876 -27.15 10.63 46.78
N ALA A 877 -27.17 9.75 45.78
CA ALA A 877 -26.61 8.40 45.90
C ALA A 877 -25.14 8.39 46.32
N GLY A 878 -24.34 9.35 45.83
CA GLY A 878 -22.94 9.49 46.21
C GLY A 878 -22.73 9.84 47.70
N TRP A 879 -23.68 10.53 48.34
CA TRP A 879 -23.64 10.76 49.78
C TRP A 879 -24.09 9.53 50.56
N THR A 880 -25.14 8.84 50.10
CA THR A 880 -25.60 7.58 50.70
C THR A 880 -24.46 6.56 50.77
N GLU A 881 -23.71 6.42 49.68
CA GLU A 881 -22.58 5.51 49.57
C GLU A 881 -21.32 6.05 50.28
N GLY A 882 -20.94 7.30 50.01
CA GLY A 882 -19.71 7.90 50.49
C GLY A 882 -19.69 8.18 51.99
N VAL A 883 -20.78 8.72 52.54
CA VAL A 883 -20.92 8.97 53.99
C VAL A 883 -21.32 7.69 54.73
N GLY A 884 -22.10 6.80 54.08
CA GLY A 884 -22.48 5.50 54.66
C GLY A 884 -21.29 4.58 54.97
N SER A 885 -20.15 4.80 54.33
CA SER A 885 -18.90 4.08 54.60
C SER A 885 -17.93 4.81 55.54
N MET A 886 -18.30 5.99 56.07
CA MET A 886 -17.47 6.73 57.03
C MET A 886 -17.73 6.30 58.48
N LYS A 887 -16.71 6.41 59.33
CA LYS A 887 -16.83 6.30 60.79
C LYS A 887 -16.96 7.67 61.44
N VAL A 888 -17.72 7.78 62.54
CA VAL A 888 -17.83 9.01 63.32
C VAL A 888 -16.43 9.53 63.74
N GLY A 889 -16.24 10.84 63.62
CA GLY A 889 -14.96 11.53 63.81
C GLY A 889 -14.07 11.55 62.55
N GLY A 890 -14.53 10.94 61.44
CA GLY A 890 -13.79 10.91 60.18
C GLY A 890 -14.08 12.11 59.29
N LYS A 891 -13.07 12.51 58.51
CA LYS A 891 -13.17 13.56 57.49
C LYS A 891 -12.74 13.00 56.14
N ARG A 892 -13.55 13.21 55.11
CA ARG A 892 -13.40 12.61 53.78
C ARG A 892 -13.71 13.62 52.68
N LYS A 893 -12.89 13.63 51.63
CA LYS A 893 -13.22 14.29 50.37
C LYS A 893 -13.93 13.30 49.46
N LEU A 894 -15.14 13.61 49.02
CA LEU A 894 -15.93 12.83 48.05
C LEU A 894 -15.89 13.52 46.68
N ILE A 895 -15.69 12.74 45.63
CA ILE A 895 -15.78 13.15 44.23
C ILE A 895 -16.93 12.35 43.63
N ILE A 896 -18.05 13.03 43.42
CA ILE A 896 -19.32 12.40 43.08
C ILE A 896 -19.61 12.70 41.60
N PRO A 897 -19.50 11.71 40.70
CA PRO A 897 -19.87 11.90 39.31
C PRO A 897 -21.38 12.16 39.19
N SER A 898 -21.78 12.82 38.10
CA SER A 898 -23.15 13.34 37.97
C SER A 898 -24.23 12.25 38.08
N ASN A 899 -23.96 11.01 37.64
CA ASN A 899 -24.86 9.86 37.77
C ASN A 899 -25.15 9.48 39.24
N LEU A 900 -24.26 9.80 40.17
CA LEU A 900 -24.43 9.64 41.62
C LEU A 900 -24.86 10.93 42.33
N GLY A 901 -24.85 12.06 41.61
CA GLY A 901 -25.32 13.37 42.03
C GLY A 901 -26.70 13.70 41.44
N TYR A 902 -26.78 14.81 40.68
CA TYR A 902 -28.04 15.34 40.13
C TYR A 902 -28.30 14.97 38.65
N GLY A 903 -27.47 14.10 38.07
CA GLY A 903 -27.61 13.59 36.71
C GLY A 903 -27.54 14.67 35.62
N PRO A 904 -28.02 14.37 34.40
CA PRO A 904 -27.96 15.30 33.26
C PRO A 904 -28.85 16.54 33.43
N ASN A 905 -29.78 16.55 34.39
CA ASN A 905 -30.67 17.68 34.63
C ASN A 905 -30.11 18.69 35.65
N GLY A 906 -29.17 18.26 36.52
CA GLY A 906 -28.58 19.13 37.53
C GLY A 906 -29.58 19.60 38.59
N MET A 907 -29.20 20.66 39.31
CA MET A 907 -30.09 21.46 40.17
C MET A 907 -29.94 22.96 39.84
N PRO A 908 -30.50 23.42 38.71
CA PRO A 908 -30.39 24.82 38.30
C PRO A 908 -31.04 25.78 39.31
N PRO A 909 -30.55 27.03 39.43
CA PRO A 909 -29.45 27.62 38.66
C PRO A 909 -28.05 27.28 39.22
N VAL A 910 -27.97 26.52 40.31
CA VAL A 910 -26.75 26.43 41.12
C VAL A 910 -25.83 25.29 40.66
N ILE A 911 -26.42 24.16 40.27
CA ILE A 911 -25.66 22.98 39.81
C ILE A 911 -26.10 22.68 38.38
N PRO A 912 -25.21 22.80 37.37
CA PRO A 912 -25.55 22.48 35.99
C PRO A 912 -25.76 20.97 35.79
N GLY A 913 -26.48 20.63 34.72
CA GLY A 913 -26.64 19.24 34.29
C GLY A 913 -25.30 18.58 33.98
N GLY A 914 -25.12 17.34 34.42
CA GLY A 914 -23.88 16.58 34.18
C GLY A 914 -22.70 16.96 35.08
N ALA A 915 -22.89 17.84 36.07
CA ALA A 915 -21.82 18.28 36.96
C ALA A 915 -21.29 17.17 37.89
N THR A 916 -19.96 17.06 37.98
CA THR A 916 -19.27 16.35 39.07
C THR A 916 -19.24 17.25 40.30
N LEU A 917 -19.59 16.68 41.46
CA LEU A 917 -19.64 17.40 42.74
C LEU A 917 -18.46 16.98 43.61
N VAL A 918 -17.75 17.95 44.18
CA VAL A 918 -16.68 17.72 45.14
C VAL A 918 -17.18 18.14 46.51
N PHE A 919 -17.03 17.28 47.52
CA PHE A 919 -17.42 17.57 48.90
C PHE A 919 -16.29 17.26 49.86
N ASP A 920 -16.03 18.15 50.80
CA ASP A 920 -15.34 17.79 52.04
C ASP A 920 -16.42 17.55 53.09
N VAL A 921 -16.43 16.37 53.70
CA VAL A 921 -17.43 15.94 54.68
C VAL A 921 -16.73 15.47 55.95
N GLU A 922 -17.19 15.94 57.10
CA GLU A 922 -16.80 15.46 58.43
C GLU A 922 -18.02 14.84 59.11
N LEU A 923 -17.93 13.56 59.47
CA LEU A 923 -19.01 12.82 60.11
C LEU A 923 -18.96 13.02 61.63
N VAL A 924 -19.94 13.74 62.17
CA VAL A 924 -19.98 14.19 63.58
C VAL A 924 -20.67 13.18 64.48
N SER A 925 -21.83 12.66 64.06
CA SER A 925 -22.56 11.65 64.83
C SER A 925 -23.44 10.77 63.92
N VAL A 926 -23.84 9.61 64.44
CA VAL A 926 -24.72 8.65 63.76
C VAL A 926 -25.80 8.21 64.74
N THR A 927 -27.05 8.18 64.28
CA THR A 927 -28.21 7.61 64.98
C THR A 927 -28.88 6.59 64.05
N ASP A 928 -28.82 5.32 64.40
CA ASP A 928 -29.38 4.21 63.62
C ASP A 928 -30.89 4.01 63.83
#